data_AF-A0A4E9DVG4-F1
#
_entry.id   AF-A0A4E9DVG4-F1
#
_cell.length_a   1.000
_cell.length_b   1.000
_cell.length_c   1.000
_cell.angle_alpha   90.00
_cell.angle_beta   90.00
_cell.angle_gamma   90.00
#
_symmetry.space_group_name_H-M   'P 1'
#
loop_
_entity.id
_entity.type
_entity.pdbx_description
1 polymer ?
#
loop_
_entity_poly.entity_id
_entity_poly.type
_entity_poly.pdbx_seq_one_letter_code
_entity_poly.pdbx_strand_id
1 'polypeptide(L)'
;MRPGPSFRTPSKILIGQPADKNIDVGAALRKGQEVAVNVWSGSSVLAPGSSTGTTETIDRVLSPLAQNEVGTIRCVGLNYRKHAAECGLEPPPIPVIFMKPSTSLVDPWPAKGTVPKLSQVDSSGDYEAELAVVIGKTAKNVSEAEALDYVLGYTAANDVSSRTQQLNQSQWSFSKSFDGALPLGPTLVLKSLIPDPSKLHMRGLKNGEVYQESGTDDLIFSVPKIISWLSQGTTLPPGTVIVTGTPAGVGMGRTPKDALRHRDEFAVEILPHIGTLTNIFENEKSEFMTKLGISTMANHPPPPQKMKALRLLEYNKGYKLCDDAPVPIPKPDEVLVRVATAGFCHSDLMVHHGLTQVPLPFIGSHEPAGTIVNRGSDVPEGWHVGDRVGVTNFMDPCDNCKGCKWATQTIGSLDPRFCDNRTMCGILRRDGAFAEYMTSWHGALVHLPDSMSFEQAAPLMCAGATVWHAINQADVQAGQTVAIVGIGGLGVLGIQFAKARGYRVAAIDNHETGLRLATEVPSHLKPDLILKYDDPETIRKISDFTDEIGLKAAVICNSDDDANDWAAHQLQPRGVLVAAGFPDNGLRFDPMNLVLREIVVKGIVHCSMEETREMMKFVTDHGIRSRLSLLTMEEAEDIIAKTQAHTLIGRPVVMIEG
;
A
#
# COMPACT_ATOMS: atom_id res chain seq x y z
N MET A 1 21.81 -28.32 -5.23
CA MET A 1 20.44 -28.42 -5.78
C MET A 1 20.49 -27.98 -7.23
N ARG A 2 19.86 -28.73 -8.14
CA ARG A 2 19.82 -28.38 -9.57
C ARG A 2 18.98 -27.10 -9.75
N PRO A 3 19.41 -26.12 -10.57
CA PRO A 3 18.58 -24.97 -10.88
C PRO A 3 17.33 -25.42 -11.65
N GLY A 4 16.16 -24.91 -11.25
CA GLY A 4 14.88 -25.23 -11.86
C GLY A 4 14.80 -24.80 -13.34
N PRO A 5 13.86 -25.38 -14.11
CA PRO A 5 13.77 -25.14 -15.55
C PRO A 5 13.35 -23.69 -15.82
N SER A 6 14.18 -22.98 -16.60
CA SER A 6 13.80 -21.71 -17.23
C SER A 6 12.65 -21.98 -18.21
N PHE A 7 11.51 -21.30 -18.05
CA PHE A 7 10.41 -21.35 -19.01
C PHE A 7 10.90 -20.88 -20.39
N ARG A 8 11.02 -21.81 -21.35
CA ARG A 8 11.37 -21.51 -22.75
C ARG A 8 10.10 -21.10 -23.51
N THR A 9 10.23 -20.19 -24.47
CA THR A 9 9.16 -19.92 -25.44
C THR A 9 8.92 -21.19 -26.28
N PRO A 10 7.69 -21.72 -26.39
CA PRO A 10 7.45 -22.95 -27.13
C PRO A 10 7.71 -22.73 -28.63
N SER A 11 8.38 -23.69 -29.28
CA SER A 11 8.78 -23.61 -30.69
C SER A 11 7.60 -23.79 -31.67
N LYS A 12 6.45 -24.32 -31.21
CA LYS A 12 5.24 -24.57 -32.02
C LYS A 12 4.02 -24.86 -31.13
N ILE A 13 2.85 -24.31 -31.47
CA ILE A 13 1.55 -24.70 -30.88
C ILE A 13 0.99 -25.89 -31.66
N LEU A 14 0.53 -26.92 -30.95
CA LEU A 14 0.02 -28.17 -31.52
C LEU A 14 -1.33 -28.52 -30.92
N ILE A 15 -2.11 -29.31 -31.65
CA ILE A 15 -3.27 -30.01 -31.11
C ILE A 15 -2.90 -31.46 -30.88
N GLY A 16 -3.22 -31.94 -29.69
CA GLY A 16 -2.91 -33.29 -29.28
C GLY A 16 -4.08 -33.93 -28.54
N GLN A 17 -4.30 -35.21 -28.81
CA GLN A 17 -5.16 -36.06 -27.99
C GLN A 17 -4.29 -36.83 -27.01
N PRO A 18 -4.57 -36.84 -25.69
CA PRO A 18 -3.83 -37.65 -24.73
C PRO A 18 -3.72 -39.11 -25.17
N ALA A 19 -2.50 -39.67 -25.10
CA ALA A 19 -2.25 -41.05 -25.49
C ALA A 19 -2.92 -42.03 -24.51
N ASP A 20 -2.91 -41.69 -23.21
CA ASP A 20 -3.77 -42.34 -22.21
C ASP A 20 -5.12 -41.60 -22.15
N LYS A 21 -6.19 -42.30 -22.55
CA LYS A 21 -7.56 -41.76 -22.54
C LYS A 21 -8.14 -41.53 -21.15
N ASN A 22 -7.51 -42.08 -20.10
CA ASN A 22 -7.99 -41.98 -18.71
C ASN A 22 -7.19 -40.98 -17.89
N ILE A 23 -6.18 -40.32 -18.48
CA ILE A 23 -5.35 -39.38 -17.74
C ILE A 23 -6.10 -38.07 -17.50
N ASP A 24 -6.10 -37.61 -16.25
CA ASP A 24 -6.43 -36.21 -15.96
C ASP A 24 -5.23 -35.35 -16.33
N VAL A 25 -5.26 -34.78 -17.53
CA VAL A 25 -4.18 -33.97 -18.09
C VAL A 25 -3.79 -32.84 -17.15
N GLY A 26 -4.75 -32.09 -16.61
CA GLY A 26 -4.42 -30.93 -15.78
C GLY A 26 -3.85 -31.33 -14.42
N ALA A 27 -4.39 -32.38 -13.78
CA ALA A 27 -3.84 -32.89 -12.53
C ALA A 27 -2.44 -33.50 -12.72
N ALA A 28 -2.19 -34.20 -13.83
CA ALA A 28 -0.88 -34.76 -14.17
C ALA A 28 0.16 -33.65 -14.37
N LEU A 29 -0.17 -32.62 -15.17
CA LEU A 29 0.71 -31.48 -15.40
C LEU A 29 0.98 -30.69 -14.12
N ARG A 30 -0.03 -30.50 -13.26
CA ARG A 30 0.14 -29.82 -11.96
C ARG A 30 1.09 -30.57 -11.02
N LYS A 31 1.18 -31.90 -11.14
CA LYS A 31 2.13 -32.77 -10.42
C LYS A 31 3.50 -32.88 -11.10
N GLY A 32 3.71 -32.20 -12.24
CA GLY A 32 4.95 -32.27 -13.01
C GLY A 32 5.15 -33.60 -13.73
N GLN A 33 4.07 -34.33 -14.02
CA GLN A 33 4.13 -35.57 -14.78
C GLN A 33 4.14 -35.27 -16.28
N GLU A 34 4.92 -36.04 -17.04
CA GLU A 34 4.91 -35.97 -18.50
C GLU A 34 3.60 -36.55 -19.06
N VAL A 35 2.96 -35.81 -19.96
CA VAL A 35 1.74 -36.25 -20.64
C VAL A 35 2.02 -36.37 -22.13
N ALA A 36 2.00 -37.59 -22.64
CA ALA A 36 2.15 -37.86 -24.06
C ALA A 36 0.83 -37.61 -24.82
N VAL A 37 0.91 -36.99 -25.99
CA VAL A 37 -0.23 -36.67 -26.85
C VAL A 37 0.02 -37.12 -28.29
N ASN A 38 -0.99 -37.72 -28.90
CA ASN A 38 -1.03 -38.00 -30.33
C ASN A 38 -1.39 -36.72 -31.08
N VAL A 39 -0.48 -36.25 -31.95
CA VAL A 39 -0.62 -34.96 -32.62
C VAL A 39 -1.62 -35.04 -33.76
N TRP A 40 -2.34 -33.94 -33.95
CA TRP A 40 -3.27 -33.70 -35.04
C TRP A 40 -2.77 -32.58 -35.95
N SER A 41 -3.11 -32.64 -37.23
CA SER A 41 -2.58 -31.74 -38.27
C SER A 41 -3.17 -30.33 -38.24
N GLY A 42 -4.30 -30.13 -37.56
CA GLY A 42 -4.94 -28.84 -37.39
C GLY A 42 -4.27 -27.95 -36.34
N SER A 43 -4.65 -26.68 -36.35
CA SER A 43 -4.19 -25.65 -35.40
C SER A 43 -5.27 -25.17 -34.43
N SER A 44 -6.52 -25.63 -34.61
CA SER A 44 -7.68 -25.26 -33.79
C SER A 44 -8.53 -26.48 -33.43
N VAL A 45 -9.09 -26.55 -32.21
CA VAL A 45 -10.04 -27.62 -31.86
C VAL A 45 -11.33 -27.53 -32.66
N LEU A 46 -11.62 -26.37 -33.25
CA LEU A 46 -12.73 -26.17 -34.19
C LEU A 46 -12.47 -26.83 -35.56
N ALA A 47 -11.20 -27.06 -35.89
CA ALA A 47 -10.75 -27.69 -37.13
C ALA A 47 -9.49 -28.55 -36.86
N PRO A 48 -9.63 -29.68 -36.13
CA PRO A 48 -8.49 -30.45 -35.64
C PRO A 48 -7.71 -31.15 -36.76
N GLY A 49 -8.24 -31.27 -37.97
CA GLY A 49 -7.59 -31.96 -39.08
C GLY A 49 -7.60 -33.48 -38.91
N SER A 50 -6.46 -34.12 -39.17
CA SER A 50 -6.27 -35.57 -39.11
C SER A 50 -5.10 -35.93 -38.18
N SER A 51 -5.12 -37.14 -37.62
CA SER A 51 -3.96 -37.64 -36.87
C SER A 51 -2.70 -37.64 -37.75
N THR A 52 -1.58 -37.21 -37.19
CA THR A 52 -0.28 -37.18 -37.88
C THR A 52 0.51 -38.49 -37.72
N GLY A 53 0.08 -39.37 -36.80
CA GLY A 53 0.84 -40.55 -36.39
C GLY A 53 2.07 -40.26 -35.53
N THR A 54 2.30 -38.99 -35.15
CA THR A 54 3.40 -38.59 -34.27
C THR A 54 2.92 -38.37 -32.84
N THR A 55 3.77 -38.67 -31.88
CA THR A 55 3.51 -38.43 -30.45
C THR A 55 4.47 -37.35 -29.95
N GLU A 56 3.96 -36.43 -29.14
CA GLU A 56 4.74 -35.37 -28.48
C GLU A 56 4.42 -35.39 -26.98
N THR A 57 5.24 -34.70 -26.18
CA THR A 57 4.97 -34.49 -24.75
C THR A 57 4.52 -33.05 -24.52
N ILE A 58 3.49 -32.86 -23.70
CA ILE A 58 3.00 -31.52 -23.36
C ILE A 58 4.09 -30.77 -22.58
N ASP A 59 4.58 -29.68 -23.17
CA ASP A 59 5.42 -28.69 -22.47
C ASP A 59 4.54 -27.69 -21.69
N ARG A 60 3.56 -27.11 -22.36
CA ARG A 60 2.55 -26.22 -21.79
C ARG A 60 1.19 -26.50 -22.42
N VAL A 61 0.17 -26.60 -21.59
CA VAL A 61 -1.23 -26.65 -22.03
C VAL A 61 -1.78 -25.23 -22.18
N LEU A 62 -2.61 -25.01 -23.19
CA LEU A 62 -3.29 -23.74 -23.46
C LEU A 62 -4.80 -23.91 -23.26
N SER A 63 -5.53 -22.81 -23.17
CA SER A 63 -6.99 -22.84 -23.28
C SER A 63 -7.38 -23.59 -24.56
N PRO A 64 -8.42 -24.46 -24.53
CA PRO A 64 -8.82 -25.21 -25.72
C PRO A 64 -9.20 -24.34 -26.92
N LEU A 65 -9.56 -23.08 -26.67
CA LEU A 65 -9.82 -22.07 -27.69
C LEU A 65 -8.97 -20.83 -27.43
N ALA A 66 -8.39 -20.29 -28.49
CA ALA A 66 -7.69 -19.01 -28.46
C ALA A 66 -8.68 -17.83 -28.41
N GLN A 67 -8.22 -16.67 -27.96
CA GLN A 67 -9.06 -15.47 -27.82
C GLN A 67 -9.73 -15.02 -29.13
N ASN A 68 -9.08 -15.24 -30.27
CA ASN A 68 -9.63 -14.93 -31.60
C ASN A 68 -10.63 -15.99 -32.11
N GLU A 69 -10.75 -17.14 -31.45
CA GLU A 69 -11.66 -18.24 -31.83
C GLU A 69 -12.97 -18.22 -31.05
N VAL A 70 -12.95 -17.76 -29.79
CA VAL A 70 -14.10 -17.87 -28.89
C VAL A 70 -15.31 -17.03 -29.31
N GLY A 71 -15.09 -15.95 -30.07
CA GLY A 71 -16.16 -15.04 -30.50
C GLY A 71 -16.83 -14.34 -29.31
N THR A 72 -17.83 -14.98 -28.70
CA THR A 72 -18.51 -14.48 -27.49
C THR A 72 -18.52 -15.52 -26.38
N ILE A 73 -18.40 -15.09 -25.14
CA ILE A 73 -18.57 -15.92 -23.95
C ILE A 73 -19.91 -15.55 -23.32
N ARG A 74 -20.83 -16.51 -23.28
CA ARG A 74 -22.17 -16.36 -22.69
C ARG A 74 -22.20 -17.03 -21.33
N CYS A 75 -22.66 -16.32 -20.31
CA CYS A 75 -22.64 -16.86 -18.95
C CYS A 75 -24.05 -16.86 -18.38
N VAL A 76 -24.35 -17.89 -17.59
CA VAL A 76 -25.64 -18.03 -16.89
C VAL A 76 -25.38 -17.99 -15.40
N GLY A 77 -25.77 -16.91 -14.73
CA GLY A 77 -25.58 -16.84 -13.28
C GLY A 77 -26.78 -17.39 -12.52
N LEU A 78 -26.55 -17.73 -11.25
CA LEU A 78 -27.54 -18.31 -10.33
C LEU A 78 -28.28 -19.53 -10.91
N ASN A 79 -27.54 -20.47 -11.51
CA ASN A 79 -28.13 -21.60 -12.24
C ASN A 79 -27.99 -22.96 -11.52
N TYR A 80 -27.64 -23.01 -10.24
CA TYR A 80 -27.65 -24.23 -9.41
C TYR A 80 -28.68 -24.06 -8.29
N ARG A 81 -29.55 -25.05 -8.07
CA ARG A 81 -30.61 -24.95 -7.04
C ARG A 81 -30.00 -24.77 -5.65
N LYS A 82 -28.93 -25.50 -5.33
CA LYS A 82 -28.25 -25.37 -4.03
C LYS A 82 -27.57 -24.01 -3.86
N HIS A 83 -27.02 -23.44 -4.93
CA HIS A 83 -26.39 -22.11 -4.86
C HIS A 83 -27.44 -20.99 -4.72
N ALA A 84 -28.60 -21.12 -5.37
CA ALA A 84 -29.74 -20.23 -5.14
C ALA A 84 -30.17 -20.25 -3.66
N ALA A 85 -30.29 -21.45 -3.08
CA ALA A 85 -30.59 -21.62 -1.66
C ALA A 85 -29.51 -21.03 -0.74
N GLU A 86 -28.22 -21.21 -1.05
CA GLU A 86 -27.08 -20.59 -0.33
C GLU A 86 -27.20 -19.06 -0.30
N CYS A 87 -27.59 -18.45 -1.42
CA CYS A 87 -27.80 -17.01 -1.52
C CYS A 87 -29.10 -16.53 -0.86
N GLY A 88 -29.96 -17.43 -0.38
CA GLY A 88 -31.30 -17.10 0.12
C GLY A 88 -32.24 -16.58 -0.98
N LEU A 89 -32.03 -17.02 -2.23
CA LEU A 89 -32.79 -16.58 -3.41
C LEU A 89 -33.63 -17.73 -3.97
N GLU A 90 -34.81 -17.40 -4.50
CA GLU A 90 -35.61 -18.33 -5.28
C GLU A 90 -34.98 -18.60 -6.66
N PRO A 91 -35.11 -19.83 -7.21
CA PRO A 91 -34.71 -20.12 -8.58
C PRO A 91 -35.33 -19.12 -9.57
N PRO A 92 -34.51 -18.47 -10.43
CA PRO A 92 -35.03 -17.50 -11.38
C PRO A 92 -35.97 -18.18 -12.39
N PRO A 93 -37.05 -17.51 -12.83
CA PRO A 93 -38.01 -18.11 -13.77
C PRO A 93 -37.50 -18.19 -15.22
N ILE A 94 -36.45 -17.42 -15.54
CA ILE A 94 -35.76 -17.40 -16.83
C ILE A 94 -34.24 -17.28 -16.61
N PRO A 95 -33.40 -17.73 -17.56
CA PRO A 95 -31.94 -17.63 -17.43
C PRO A 95 -31.45 -16.19 -17.22
N VAL A 96 -30.62 -15.96 -16.19
CA VAL A 96 -29.96 -14.67 -15.94
C VAL A 96 -28.65 -14.62 -16.73
N ILE A 97 -28.61 -13.77 -17.75
CA ILE A 97 -27.53 -13.76 -18.75
C ILE A 97 -26.62 -12.55 -18.59
N PHE A 98 -25.31 -12.80 -18.69
CA PHE A 98 -24.28 -11.78 -18.88
C PHE A 98 -23.22 -12.27 -19.88
N MET A 99 -22.29 -11.40 -20.26
CA MET A 99 -21.28 -11.69 -21.29
C MET A 99 -19.88 -11.36 -20.81
N LYS A 100 -18.91 -12.20 -21.15
CA LYS A 100 -17.47 -11.89 -21.03
C LYS A 100 -16.83 -11.65 -22.40
N PRO A 101 -15.88 -10.71 -22.53
CA PRO A 101 -15.06 -10.54 -23.72
C PRO A 101 -14.05 -11.68 -23.83
N SER A 102 -13.52 -11.91 -25.02
CA SER A 102 -12.45 -12.91 -25.22
C SER A 102 -11.18 -12.63 -24.41
N THR A 103 -10.94 -11.37 -24.00
CA THR A 103 -9.81 -11.00 -23.13
C THR A 103 -9.91 -11.57 -21.71
N SER A 104 -11.08 -12.06 -21.29
CA SER A 104 -11.24 -12.78 -20.03
C SER A 104 -10.56 -14.15 -20.02
N LEU A 105 -10.25 -14.75 -21.18
CA LEU A 105 -9.69 -16.10 -21.24
C LEU A 105 -8.27 -16.18 -20.69
N VAL A 106 -8.03 -17.20 -19.87
CA VAL A 106 -6.70 -17.58 -19.37
C VAL A 106 -6.43 -19.06 -19.66
N ASP A 107 -5.19 -19.37 -20.01
CA ASP A 107 -4.74 -20.75 -20.11
C ASP A 107 -4.77 -21.47 -18.73
N PRO A 108 -4.78 -22.80 -18.70
CA PRO A 108 -4.55 -23.56 -17.47
C PRO A 108 -3.13 -23.36 -16.90
N TRP A 109 -2.87 -23.91 -15.71
CA TRP A 109 -1.53 -24.02 -15.14
C TRP A 109 -0.50 -24.49 -16.19
N PRO A 110 0.66 -23.81 -16.33
CA PRO A 110 1.27 -22.85 -15.42
C PRO A 110 0.92 -21.36 -15.63
N ALA A 111 -0.03 -21.03 -16.51
CA ALA A 111 -0.48 -19.64 -16.64
C ALA A 111 -1.12 -19.14 -15.34
N LYS A 112 -0.93 -17.85 -15.06
CA LYS A 112 -1.41 -17.21 -13.84
C LYS A 112 -2.77 -16.57 -14.10
N GLY A 113 -3.71 -16.83 -13.20
CA GLY A 113 -4.94 -16.03 -13.11
C GLY A 113 -4.61 -14.67 -12.48
N THR A 114 -5.48 -13.69 -12.69
CA THR A 114 -5.31 -12.34 -12.13
C THR A 114 -6.46 -12.01 -11.20
N VAL A 115 -6.16 -11.55 -9.98
CA VAL A 115 -7.13 -10.86 -9.12
C VAL A 115 -7.10 -9.38 -9.51
N PRO A 116 -8.17 -8.81 -10.08
CA PRO A 116 -8.15 -7.44 -10.58
C PRO A 116 -8.05 -6.45 -9.42
N LYS A 117 -7.39 -5.30 -9.65
CA LYS A 117 -7.13 -4.30 -8.59
C LYS A 117 -8.39 -3.91 -7.84
N LEU A 118 -9.49 -3.71 -8.58
CA LEU A 118 -10.78 -3.32 -8.02
C LEU A 118 -11.33 -4.31 -6.97
N SER A 119 -10.96 -5.59 -7.04
CA SER A 119 -11.37 -6.62 -6.08
C SER A 119 -10.38 -6.81 -4.94
N GLN A 120 -9.17 -6.26 -5.06
CA GLN A 120 -8.16 -6.27 -4.01
C GLN A 120 -8.52 -5.28 -2.90
N VAL A 121 -9.17 -4.16 -3.26
CA VAL A 121 -9.61 -3.07 -2.37
C VAL A 121 -10.44 -3.53 -1.18
N ASP A 122 -11.34 -4.45 -1.44
CA ASP A 122 -12.36 -4.89 -0.49
C ASP A 122 -12.34 -6.41 -0.28
N SER A 123 -11.30 -7.08 -0.77
CA SER A 123 -11.19 -8.54 -0.75
C SER A 123 -12.46 -9.22 -1.26
N SER A 124 -12.99 -8.76 -2.40
CA SER A 124 -14.23 -9.30 -3.00
C SER A 124 -14.01 -10.27 -4.16
N GLY A 125 -12.76 -10.61 -4.45
CA GLY A 125 -12.41 -11.63 -5.44
C GLY A 125 -13.01 -12.97 -5.07
N ASP A 126 -13.63 -13.66 -6.01
CA ASP A 126 -14.27 -14.96 -5.77
C ASP A 126 -14.06 -15.90 -6.95
N TYR A 127 -14.18 -17.19 -6.68
CA TYR A 127 -14.02 -18.29 -7.63
C TYR A 127 -15.36 -19.00 -7.83
N GLU A 128 -15.57 -19.52 -9.03
CA GLU A 128 -16.80 -20.22 -9.37
C GLU A 128 -16.43 -21.41 -10.28
N ALA A 129 -16.50 -22.63 -9.73
CA ALA A 129 -16.34 -23.85 -10.51
C ALA A 129 -17.52 -24.03 -11.47
N GLU A 130 -17.27 -24.06 -12.79
CA GLU A 130 -18.32 -24.17 -13.80
C GLU A 130 -18.01 -25.15 -14.93
N LEU A 131 -19.09 -25.74 -15.49
CA LEU A 131 -19.04 -26.44 -16.77
C LEU A 131 -19.10 -25.43 -17.91
N ALA A 132 -18.18 -25.55 -18.87
CA ALA A 132 -18.19 -24.78 -20.11
C ALA A 132 -18.56 -25.66 -21.30
N VAL A 133 -19.45 -25.15 -22.14
CA VAL A 133 -19.93 -25.77 -23.38
C VAL A 133 -19.38 -25.00 -24.57
N VAL A 134 -18.73 -25.70 -25.51
CA VAL A 134 -18.21 -25.10 -26.74
C VAL A 134 -19.14 -25.41 -27.90
N ILE A 135 -19.63 -24.37 -28.58
CA ILE A 135 -20.43 -24.52 -29.81
C ILE A 135 -19.51 -24.85 -30.99
N GLY A 136 -19.82 -25.91 -31.73
CA GLY A 136 -19.07 -26.36 -32.91
C GLY A 136 -19.71 -26.02 -34.25
N LYS A 137 -21.00 -25.65 -34.25
CA LYS A 137 -21.77 -25.31 -35.45
C LYS A 137 -22.57 -24.04 -35.21
N THR A 138 -22.73 -23.22 -36.24
CA THR A 138 -23.56 -22.01 -36.16
C THR A 138 -24.98 -22.35 -35.70
N ALA A 139 -25.38 -21.87 -34.52
CA ALA A 139 -26.70 -22.06 -33.94
C ALA A 139 -27.50 -20.75 -33.98
N LYS A 140 -28.75 -20.80 -34.43
CA LYS A 140 -29.71 -19.68 -34.38
C LYS A 140 -31.12 -20.24 -34.26
N ASN A 141 -31.88 -19.77 -33.27
CA ASN A 141 -33.24 -20.22 -32.97
C ASN A 141 -33.35 -21.76 -32.84
N VAL A 142 -32.36 -22.38 -32.19
CA VAL A 142 -32.27 -23.83 -32.04
C VAL A 142 -33.24 -24.30 -30.96
N SER A 143 -33.95 -25.42 -31.20
CA SER A 143 -34.83 -26.03 -30.20
C SER A 143 -34.02 -26.77 -29.12
N GLU A 144 -34.61 -26.99 -27.94
CA GLU A 144 -33.94 -27.77 -26.88
C GLU A 144 -33.58 -29.20 -27.34
N ALA A 145 -34.42 -29.82 -28.18
CA ALA A 145 -34.17 -31.18 -28.68
C ALA A 145 -32.94 -31.26 -29.60
N GLU A 146 -32.68 -30.20 -30.37
CA GLU A 146 -31.58 -30.13 -31.35
C GLU A 146 -30.30 -29.50 -30.75
N ALA A 147 -30.40 -28.86 -29.59
CA ALA A 147 -29.34 -28.05 -29.00
C ALA A 147 -27.97 -28.76 -28.90
N LEU A 148 -27.96 -30.03 -28.48
CA LEU A 148 -26.72 -30.79 -28.31
C LEU A 148 -26.04 -31.16 -29.64
N ASP A 149 -26.70 -31.02 -30.78
CA ASP A 149 -26.11 -31.30 -32.10
C ASP A 149 -25.20 -30.17 -32.61
N TYR A 150 -25.29 -29.02 -31.95
CA TYR A 150 -24.45 -27.85 -32.18
C TYR A 150 -23.25 -27.80 -31.23
N VAL A 151 -23.19 -28.66 -30.21
CA VAL A 151 -22.09 -28.72 -29.24
C VAL A 151 -20.91 -29.48 -29.83
N LEU A 152 -19.73 -28.86 -29.81
CA LEU A 152 -18.46 -29.52 -30.12
C LEU A 152 -18.03 -30.42 -28.96
N GLY A 153 -18.04 -29.86 -27.75
CA GLY A 153 -17.58 -30.54 -26.56
C GLY A 153 -17.72 -29.69 -25.29
N TYR A 154 -17.17 -30.22 -24.21
CA TYR A 154 -17.24 -29.67 -22.87
C TYR A 154 -15.85 -29.52 -22.26
N THR A 155 -15.68 -28.50 -21.43
CA THR A 155 -14.45 -28.24 -20.67
C THR A 155 -14.78 -27.65 -19.30
N ALA A 156 -13.79 -27.51 -18.41
CA ALA A 156 -13.98 -26.84 -17.13
C ALA A 156 -13.65 -25.35 -17.25
N ALA A 157 -14.31 -24.53 -16.45
CA ALA A 157 -14.07 -23.10 -16.34
C ALA A 157 -14.05 -22.66 -14.89
N ASN A 158 -13.28 -21.62 -14.60
CA ASN A 158 -13.36 -20.86 -13.37
C ASN A 158 -13.94 -19.47 -13.69
N ASP A 159 -15.17 -19.19 -13.27
CA ASP A 159 -15.77 -17.86 -13.42
C ASP A 159 -15.34 -16.94 -12.26
N VAL A 160 -14.39 -16.04 -12.53
CA VAL A 160 -13.81 -15.18 -11.49
C VAL A 160 -14.65 -13.92 -11.35
N SER A 161 -15.02 -13.62 -10.11
CA SER A 161 -15.94 -12.53 -9.78
C SER A 161 -15.34 -11.49 -8.86
N SER A 162 -15.76 -10.24 -9.02
CA SER A 162 -15.68 -9.20 -7.99
C SER A 162 -17.05 -9.02 -7.33
N ARG A 163 -17.23 -9.58 -6.14
CA ARG A 163 -18.56 -9.67 -5.51
C ARG A 163 -19.13 -8.34 -5.08
N THR A 164 -18.32 -7.41 -4.59
CA THR A 164 -18.81 -6.07 -4.25
C THR A 164 -19.34 -5.35 -5.48
N GLN A 165 -18.58 -5.38 -6.60
CA GLN A 165 -19.06 -4.76 -7.83
C GLN A 165 -20.29 -5.47 -8.39
N GLN A 166 -20.35 -6.79 -8.29
CA GLN A 166 -21.51 -7.57 -8.72
C GLN A 166 -22.78 -7.17 -7.97
N LEU A 167 -22.69 -6.97 -6.66
CA LEU A 167 -23.82 -6.58 -5.81
C LEU A 167 -24.20 -5.10 -5.95
N ASN A 168 -23.26 -4.25 -6.40
CA ASN A 168 -23.50 -2.83 -6.62
C ASN A 168 -24.10 -2.48 -7.99
N GLN A 169 -24.33 -3.48 -8.85
CA GLN A 169 -24.80 -3.25 -10.21
C GLN A 169 -25.91 -4.23 -10.62
N SER A 170 -26.82 -3.75 -11.47
CA SER A 170 -27.88 -4.57 -12.04
C SER A 170 -27.41 -5.48 -13.19
N GLN A 171 -26.18 -5.27 -13.69
CA GLN A 171 -25.59 -6.05 -14.78
C GLN A 171 -24.24 -6.60 -14.33
N TRP A 172 -24.01 -7.89 -14.54
CA TRP A 172 -22.86 -8.58 -13.92
C TRP A 172 -21.60 -8.59 -14.78
N SER A 173 -21.69 -8.22 -16.06
CA SER A 173 -20.54 -8.20 -16.96
C SER A 173 -19.38 -7.38 -16.39
N PHE A 174 -19.60 -6.15 -15.91
CA PHE A 174 -18.50 -5.34 -15.36
C PHE A 174 -17.73 -6.06 -14.24
N SER A 175 -18.46 -6.73 -13.33
CA SER A 175 -17.89 -7.42 -12.17
C SER A 175 -17.27 -8.80 -12.46
N LYS A 176 -17.46 -9.35 -13.67
CA LYS A 176 -17.07 -10.71 -14.02
C LYS A 176 -16.32 -10.80 -15.35
N SER A 177 -16.11 -9.69 -16.04
CA SER A 177 -15.61 -9.67 -17.42
C SER A 177 -14.28 -8.93 -17.58
N PHE A 178 -13.53 -8.76 -16.48
CA PHE A 178 -12.19 -8.20 -16.52
C PHE A 178 -11.19 -9.17 -17.18
N ASP A 179 -10.03 -8.64 -17.56
CA ASP A 179 -9.00 -9.43 -18.22
C ASP A 179 -8.53 -10.57 -17.32
N GLY A 180 -8.56 -11.78 -17.87
CA GLY A 180 -8.25 -13.00 -17.15
C GLY A 180 -9.32 -13.54 -16.18
N ALA A 181 -10.57 -13.04 -16.25
CA ALA A 181 -11.69 -13.50 -15.41
C ALA A 181 -12.26 -14.90 -15.74
N LEU A 182 -11.74 -15.58 -16.77
CA LEU A 182 -12.21 -16.90 -17.20
C LEU A 182 -11.08 -17.83 -17.60
N PRO A 183 -10.36 -18.42 -16.64
CA PRO A 183 -9.61 -19.62 -16.92
C PRO A 183 -10.47 -20.74 -17.52
N LEU A 184 -9.97 -21.37 -18.58
CA LEU A 184 -10.70 -22.38 -19.36
C LEU A 184 -9.80 -23.55 -19.71
N GLY A 185 -10.26 -24.79 -19.53
CA GLY A 185 -9.50 -26.01 -19.86
C GLY A 185 -9.67 -27.12 -18.83
N PRO A 186 -8.69 -28.03 -18.66
CA PRO A 186 -7.43 -28.12 -19.39
C PRO A 186 -7.57 -28.79 -20.77
N THR A 187 -8.68 -29.48 -21.03
CA THR A 187 -8.95 -30.18 -22.29
C THR A 187 -10.37 -29.92 -22.77
N LEU A 188 -10.61 -30.06 -24.07
CA LEU A 188 -11.96 -30.11 -24.63
C LEU A 188 -12.34 -31.56 -24.90
N VAL A 189 -13.36 -32.05 -24.20
CA VAL A 189 -13.90 -33.40 -24.39
C VAL A 189 -15.06 -33.35 -25.35
N LEU A 190 -14.97 -34.09 -26.46
CA LEU A 190 -16.00 -34.09 -27.50
C LEU A 190 -17.36 -34.58 -26.96
N LYS A 191 -18.45 -34.01 -27.48
CA LYS A 191 -19.84 -34.39 -27.14
C LYS A 191 -20.11 -35.89 -27.33
N SER A 192 -19.42 -36.56 -28.25
CA SER A 192 -19.55 -38.00 -28.46
C SER A 192 -19.07 -38.85 -27.27
N LEU A 193 -18.17 -38.33 -26.43
CA LEU A 193 -17.70 -39.00 -25.21
C LEU A 193 -18.55 -38.65 -23.99
N ILE A 194 -19.29 -37.54 -24.04
CA ILE A 194 -20.22 -37.08 -23.00
C ILE A 194 -21.59 -36.83 -23.65
N PRO A 195 -22.33 -37.90 -24.00
CA PRO A 195 -23.63 -37.75 -24.67
C PRO A 195 -24.68 -37.09 -23.76
N ASP A 196 -24.57 -37.27 -22.45
CA ASP A 196 -25.46 -36.69 -21.45
C ASP A 196 -24.65 -35.84 -20.44
N PRO A 197 -24.59 -34.50 -20.62
CA PRO A 197 -23.83 -33.63 -19.72
C PRO A 197 -24.45 -33.48 -18.33
N SER A 198 -25.67 -33.99 -18.09
CA SER A 198 -26.31 -33.96 -16.76
C SER A 198 -25.74 -34.98 -15.77
N LYS A 199 -24.91 -35.92 -16.25
CA LYS A 199 -24.26 -36.96 -15.43
C LYS A 199 -22.86 -36.61 -14.98
N LEU A 200 -22.44 -35.36 -15.18
CA LEU A 200 -21.14 -34.89 -14.75
C LEU A 200 -21.19 -34.50 -13.27
N HIS A 201 -20.06 -34.69 -12.60
CA HIS A 201 -19.89 -34.29 -11.21
C HIS A 201 -18.74 -33.29 -11.12
N MET A 202 -18.98 -32.18 -10.41
CA MET A 202 -18.05 -31.06 -10.35
C MET A 202 -17.63 -30.76 -8.92
N ARG A 203 -16.33 -30.48 -8.75
CA ARG A 203 -15.74 -29.98 -7.50
C ARG A 203 -14.93 -28.72 -7.76
N GLY A 204 -15.05 -27.75 -6.86
CA GLY A 204 -14.19 -26.58 -6.76
C GLY A 204 -13.30 -26.70 -5.54
N LEU A 205 -11.99 -26.71 -5.74
CA LEU A 205 -11.02 -26.85 -4.65
C LEU A 205 -10.20 -25.57 -4.52
N LYS A 206 -10.17 -24.99 -3.32
CA LYS A 206 -9.29 -23.86 -3.01
C LYS A 206 -8.14 -24.36 -2.15
N ASN A 207 -6.91 -24.17 -2.60
CA ASN A 207 -5.70 -24.61 -1.90
C ASN A 207 -5.75 -26.09 -1.47
N GLY A 208 -6.37 -26.95 -2.29
CA GLY A 208 -6.51 -28.38 -2.06
C GLY A 208 -7.69 -28.81 -1.18
N GLU A 209 -8.41 -27.88 -0.56
CA GLU A 209 -9.63 -28.16 0.20
C GLU A 209 -10.85 -28.03 -0.72
N VAL A 210 -11.85 -28.93 -0.59
CA VAL A 210 -13.09 -28.89 -1.38
C VAL A 210 -14.02 -27.81 -0.83
N TYR A 211 -14.31 -26.81 -1.66
CA TYR A 211 -15.19 -25.68 -1.33
C TYR A 211 -16.56 -25.83 -1.99
N GLN A 212 -16.60 -26.31 -3.23
CA GLN A 212 -17.82 -26.51 -4.01
C GLN A 212 -17.92 -27.97 -4.44
N GLU A 213 -19.11 -28.56 -4.37
CA GLU A 213 -19.35 -29.94 -4.81
C GLU A 213 -20.81 -30.15 -5.22
N SER A 214 -21.05 -30.50 -6.49
CA SER A 214 -22.39 -30.86 -6.97
C SER A 214 -22.35 -31.63 -8.31
N GLY A 215 -23.40 -32.40 -8.58
CA GLY A 215 -23.72 -32.87 -9.92
C GLY A 215 -24.29 -31.75 -10.80
N THR A 216 -24.13 -31.88 -12.12
CA THR A 216 -24.71 -30.96 -13.12
C THR A 216 -26.21 -31.16 -13.32
N ASP A 217 -26.82 -32.19 -12.71
CA ASP A 217 -28.26 -32.35 -12.56
C ASP A 217 -28.88 -31.32 -11.59
N ASP A 218 -28.06 -30.66 -10.76
CA ASP A 218 -28.49 -29.54 -9.92
C ASP A 218 -28.73 -28.24 -10.70
N LEU A 219 -28.41 -28.22 -12.01
CA LEU A 219 -28.71 -27.08 -12.87
C LEU A 219 -30.21 -26.77 -12.90
N ILE A 220 -30.56 -25.49 -12.74
CA ILE A 220 -31.93 -24.98 -12.85
C ILE A 220 -32.37 -25.03 -14.31
N PHE A 221 -31.52 -24.52 -15.21
CA PHE A 221 -31.66 -24.62 -16.65
C PHE A 221 -30.59 -25.56 -17.22
N SER A 222 -31.02 -26.61 -17.89
CA SER A 222 -30.14 -27.60 -18.52
C SER A 222 -29.33 -27.01 -19.68
N VAL A 223 -28.22 -27.66 -20.07
CA VAL A 223 -27.42 -27.24 -21.23
C VAL A 223 -28.27 -27.06 -22.51
N PRO A 224 -29.18 -27.99 -22.89
CA PRO A 224 -30.09 -27.79 -24.01
C PRO A 224 -30.96 -26.54 -23.88
N LYS A 225 -31.50 -26.29 -22.68
CA LYS A 225 -32.33 -25.12 -22.38
C LYS A 225 -31.57 -23.81 -22.58
N ILE A 226 -30.34 -23.75 -22.06
CA ILE A 226 -29.46 -22.57 -22.16
C ILE A 226 -29.14 -22.27 -23.62
N ILE A 227 -28.71 -23.27 -24.40
CA ILE A 227 -28.38 -23.10 -25.82
C ILE A 227 -29.61 -22.62 -26.61
N SER A 228 -30.76 -23.28 -26.41
CA SER A 228 -32.00 -22.89 -27.07
C SER A 228 -32.34 -21.43 -26.76
N TRP A 229 -32.33 -21.05 -25.48
CA TRP A 229 -32.59 -19.69 -25.03
C TRP A 229 -31.64 -18.66 -25.63
N LEU A 230 -30.32 -18.87 -25.52
CA LEU A 230 -29.30 -17.93 -26.02
C LEU A 230 -29.32 -17.78 -27.54
N SER A 231 -29.80 -18.79 -28.27
CA SER A 231 -29.89 -18.75 -29.73
C SER A 231 -31.14 -18.02 -30.26
N GLN A 232 -32.10 -17.68 -29.40
CA GLN A 232 -33.32 -16.98 -29.82
C GLN A 232 -32.99 -15.53 -30.24
N GLY A 233 -33.21 -15.22 -31.51
CA GLY A 233 -32.89 -13.91 -32.09
C GLY A 233 -31.39 -13.61 -32.23
N THR A 234 -30.50 -14.45 -31.70
CA THR A 234 -29.04 -14.24 -31.67
C THR A 234 -28.31 -15.45 -32.26
N THR A 235 -27.37 -15.21 -33.17
CA THR A 235 -26.53 -16.29 -33.71
C THR A 235 -25.39 -16.63 -32.74
N LEU A 236 -25.20 -17.91 -32.44
CA LEU A 236 -24.04 -18.45 -31.73
C LEU A 236 -23.10 -19.11 -32.76
N PRO A 237 -22.00 -18.44 -33.18
CA PRO A 237 -21.03 -19.03 -34.11
C PRO A 237 -20.24 -20.19 -33.47
N PRO A 238 -19.63 -21.08 -34.27
CA PRO A 238 -18.61 -22.01 -33.79
C PRO A 238 -17.53 -21.27 -32.99
N GLY A 239 -17.10 -21.85 -31.88
CA GLY A 239 -16.19 -21.23 -30.92
C GLY A 239 -16.89 -20.54 -29.75
N THR A 240 -18.19 -20.20 -29.86
CA THR A 240 -18.94 -19.62 -28.74
C THR A 240 -18.83 -20.50 -27.49
N VAL A 241 -18.39 -19.91 -26.39
CA VAL A 241 -18.30 -20.57 -25.08
C VAL A 241 -19.52 -20.19 -24.25
N ILE A 242 -20.17 -21.19 -23.65
CA ILE A 242 -21.27 -21.00 -22.71
C ILE A 242 -20.84 -21.55 -21.35
N VAL A 243 -20.83 -20.70 -20.32
CA VAL A 243 -20.52 -21.09 -18.93
C VAL A 243 -21.83 -21.15 -18.13
N THR A 244 -22.06 -22.27 -17.45
CA THR A 244 -23.42 -22.69 -17.06
C THR A 244 -23.85 -22.29 -15.65
N GLY A 245 -23.02 -21.60 -14.88
CA GLY A 245 -23.23 -21.32 -13.46
C GLY A 245 -22.46 -22.26 -12.54
N THR A 246 -22.47 -21.94 -11.25
CA THR A 246 -21.63 -22.59 -10.23
C THR A 246 -22.43 -23.20 -9.06
N PRO A 247 -21.93 -24.28 -8.42
CA PRO A 247 -22.52 -24.86 -7.22
C PRO A 247 -22.39 -23.96 -5.99
N ALA A 248 -23.12 -24.32 -4.92
CA ALA A 248 -22.93 -23.69 -3.62
C ALA A 248 -21.49 -23.90 -3.10
N GLY A 249 -21.03 -22.97 -2.25
CA GLY A 249 -19.69 -22.98 -1.66
C GLY A 249 -18.75 -21.91 -2.19
N VAL A 250 -19.29 -20.88 -2.87
CA VAL A 250 -18.51 -19.70 -3.28
C VAL A 250 -17.99 -18.94 -2.07
N GLY A 251 -16.87 -18.23 -2.20
CA GLY A 251 -16.21 -17.53 -1.10
C GLY A 251 -17.11 -16.54 -0.36
N MET A 252 -18.00 -15.86 -1.08
CA MET A 252 -19.00 -14.94 -0.49
C MET A 252 -20.07 -15.63 0.35
N GLY A 253 -20.41 -16.90 0.05
CA GLY A 253 -21.42 -17.69 0.78
C GLY A 253 -20.91 -18.29 2.09
N ARG A 254 -19.60 -18.24 2.34
CA ARG A 254 -18.96 -18.83 3.53
C ARG A 254 -19.04 -17.92 4.76
N THR A 255 -18.95 -18.55 5.93
CA THR A 255 -18.86 -17.86 7.23
C THR A 255 -17.67 -18.42 8.04
N PRO A 256 -16.58 -17.64 8.22
CA PRO A 256 -16.34 -16.32 7.65
C PRO A 256 -16.23 -16.37 6.11
N LYS A 257 -16.48 -15.22 5.45
CA LYS A 257 -16.28 -15.10 4.00
C LYS A 257 -14.83 -15.39 3.64
N ASP A 258 -14.60 -16.07 2.53
CA ASP A 258 -13.26 -16.46 2.10
C ASP A 258 -12.98 -16.13 0.63
N ALA A 259 -12.43 -14.93 0.42
CA ALA A 259 -12.11 -14.39 -0.88
C ALA A 259 -10.88 -15.04 -1.53
N LEU A 260 -10.79 -14.94 -2.86
CA LEU A 260 -9.62 -15.31 -3.65
C LEU A 260 -8.49 -14.30 -3.47
N ARG A 261 -7.28 -14.76 -3.12
CA ARG A 261 -6.12 -13.92 -2.80
C ARG A 261 -4.92 -14.19 -3.70
N HIS A 262 -3.90 -13.33 -3.60
CA HIS A 262 -2.60 -13.57 -4.20
C HIS A 262 -2.05 -14.95 -3.78
N ARG A 263 -1.61 -15.73 -4.77
CA ARG A 263 -1.08 -17.10 -4.67
C ARG A 263 -2.09 -18.17 -4.28
N ASP A 264 -3.37 -17.84 -4.12
CA ASP A 264 -4.38 -18.87 -3.99
C ASP A 264 -4.41 -19.71 -5.26
N GLU A 265 -4.50 -21.01 -5.05
CA GLU A 265 -4.80 -21.98 -6.09
C GLU A 265 -6.30 -22.27 -6.06
N PHE A 266 -6.95 -22.18 -7.22
CA PHE A 266 -8.29 -22.72 -7.40
C PHE A 266 -8.28 -23.77 -8.50
N ALA A 267 -8.87 -24.92 -8.22
CA ALA A 267 -9.00 -26.03 -9.14
C ALA A 267 -10.46 -26.40 -9.38
N VAL A 268 -10.82 -26.59 -10.65
CA VAL A 268 -12.14 -27.04 -11.08
C VAL A 268 -12.01 -28.43 -11.66
N GLU A 269 -12.55 -29.41 -10.96
CA GLU A 269 -12.51 -30.81 -11.35
C GLU A 269 -13.88 -31.25 -11.85
N ILE A 270 -13.94 -31.77 -13.08
CA ILE A 270 -15.18 -32.32 -13.64
C ILE A 270 -14.96 -33.77 -14.06
N LEU A 271 -15.58 -34.66 -13.30
CA LEU A 271 -15.46 -36.10 -13.44
C LEU A 271 -16.64 -36.72 -14.22
N PRO A 272 -16.42 -37.89 -14.85
CA PRO A 272 -15.16 -38.65 -14.91
C PRO A 272 -14.28 -38.29 -16.12
N HIS A 273 -14.68 -37.33 -16.97
CA HIS A 273 -14.11 -37.20 -18.31
C HIS A 273 -13.22 -35.99 -18.56
N ILE A 274 -13.53 -34.82 -17.99
CA ILE A 274 -12.90 -33.53 -18.40
C ILE A 274 -11.56 -33.32 -17.67
N GLY A 275 -11.47 -33.78 -16.42
CA GLY A 275 -10.29 -33.63 -15.58
C GLY A 275 -10.29 -32.33 -14.78
N THR A 276 -9.10 -31.85 -14.45
CA THR A 276 -8.90 -30.77 -13.47
C THR A 276 -8.28 -29.53 -14.12
N LEU A 277 -9.02 -28.43 -14.18
CA LEU A 277 -8.47 -27.10 -14.46
C LEU A 277 -7.83 -26.57 -13.19
N THR A 278 -6.62 -26.01 -13.26
CA THR A 278 -5.95 -25.39 -12.12
C THR A 278 -5.42 -24.03 -12.49
N ASN A 279 -5.64 -23.05 -11.62
CA ASN A 279 -5.11 -21.70 -11.76
C ASN A 279 -4.52 -21.24 -10.43
N ILE A 280 -3.33 -20.65 -10.49
CA ILE A 280 -2.75 -19.91 -9.37
C ILE A 280 -2.88 -18.43 -9.68
N PHE A 281 -3.46 -17.70 -8.74
CA PHE A 281 -3.80 -16.29 -8.92
C PHE A 281 -2.67 -15.37 -8.50
N GLU A 282 -2.45 -14.30 -9.26
CA GLU A 282 -1.58 -13.19 -8.92
C GLU A 282 -2.38 -11.89 -8.85
N ASN A 283 -1.91 -10.91 -8.08
CA ASN A 283 -2.56 -9.61 -8.06
C ASN A 283 -2.22 -8.87 -9.36
N GLU A 284 -3.22 -8.20 -9.94
CA GLU A 284 -3.05 -7.35 -11.12
C GLU A 284 -1.98 -6.27 -10.86
N LYS A 285 -0.97 -6.22 -11.74
CA LYS A 285 0.16 -5.30 -11.65
C LYS A 285 -0.22 -3.92 -12.20
N SER A 286 0.39 -2.85 -11.71
CA SER A 286 0.12 -1.50 -12.22
C SER A 286 0.82 -1.22 -13.56
N GLU A 287 0.08 -0.86 -14.61
CA GLU A 287 0.64 -0.51 -15.93
C GLU A 287 1.65 0.64 -15.91
N PHE A 288 1.59 1.50 -14.89
CA PHE A 288 2.56 2.58 -14.68
C PHE A 288 3.99 2.05 -14.47
N MET A 289 4.13 0.83 -13.92
CA MET A 289 5.42 0.17 -13.67
C MET A 289 6.00 -0.47 -14.95
N THR A 290 5.15 -0.89 -15.89
CA THR A 290 5.58 -1.63 -17.09
C THR A 290 6.22 -0.72 -18.14
N LYS A 291 5.82 0.56 -18.23
CA LYS A 291 6.39 1.53 -19.18
C LYS A 291 7.80 2.03 -18.81
N LEU A 292 8.26 1.80 -17.58
CA LEU A 292 9.55 2.28 -17.09
C LEU A 292 10.72 1.30 -17.30
N GLY A 293 10.51 0.13 -17.91
CA GLY A 293 11.60 -0.82 -18.16
C GLY A 293 12.30 -1.30 -16.89
N ILE A 294 11.64 -1.17 -15.73
CA ILE A 294 12.16 -1.67 -14.46
C ILE A 294 11.92 -3.17 -14.45
N SER A 295 12.96 -3.90 -14.81
CA SER A 295 13.12 -5.32 -14.48
C SER A 295 12.64 -5.54 -13.04
N THR A 296 11.55 -6.27 -12.85
CA THR A 296 11.17 -6.79 -11.52
C THR A 296 12.09 -7.95 -11.19
N MET A 297 13.36 -7.63 -10.98
CA MET A 297 14.14 -8.24 -9.93
C MET A 297 14.24 -7.23 -8.80
N ALA A 298 13.22 -7.20 -7.95
CA ALA A 298 13.46 -7.00 -6.53
C ALA A 298 13.27 -8.37 -5.86
N ASN A 299 14.30 -9.22 -6.00
CA ASN A 299 14.63 -10.19 -4.97
C ASN A 299 14.92 -9.37 -3.70
N HIS A 300 13.91 -8.97 -2.94
CA HIS A 300 14.18 -8.66 -1.55
C HIS A 300 14.09 -9.99 -0.80
N PRO A 301 15.22 -10.52 -0.30
CA PRO A 301 15.15 -11.62 0.64
C PRO A 301 14.19 -11.22 1.77
N PRO A 302 13.43 -12.17 2.34
CA PRO A 302 12.63 -11.88 3.53
C PRO A 302 13.53 -11.18 4.56
N PRO A 303 13.02 -10.20 5.31
CA PRO A 303 13.81 -9.49 6.31
C PRO A 303 14.53 -10.51 7.19
N PRO A 304 15.81 -10.30 7.53
CA PRO A 304 16.54 -11.21 8.39
C PRO A 304 15.84 -11.31 9.76
N GLN A 305 16.11 -12.37 10.52
CA GLN A 305 15.56 -12.47 11.88
C GLN A 305 16.19 -11.43 12.84
N LYS A 306 17.40 -10.98 12.52
CA LYS A 306 18.19 -10.02 13.29
C LYS A 306 18.68 -8.89 12.40
N MET A 307 18.89 -7.73 12.98
CA MET A 307 19.35 -6.51 12.33
C MET A 307 20.37 -5.77 13.18
N LYS A 308 21.10 -4.86 12.54
CA LYS A 308 21.89 -3.85 13.22
C LYS A 308 21.00 -2.77 13.83
N ALA A 309 21.37 -2.33 15.03
CA ALA A 309 20.72 -1.23 15.73
C ALA A 309 21.69 -0.53 16.69
N LEU A 310 21.55 0.77 16.84
CA LEU A 310 22.12 1.53 17.95
C LEU A 310 21.16 1.48 19.13
N ARG A 311 21.61 0.85 20.21
CA ARG A 311 20.78 0.63 21.40
C ARG A 311 21.32 1.40 22.58
N LEU A 312 20.44 2.08 23.28
CA LEU A 312 20.70 2.61 24.61
C LEU A 312 20.60 1.43 25.59
N LEU A 313 21.73 1.09 26.21
CA LEU A 313 21.80 -0.03 27.17
C LEU A 313 21.71 0.45 28.62
N GLU A 314 22.18 1.66 28.90
CA GLU A 314 22.11 2.34 30.18
C GLU A 314 21.81 3.82 29.94
N TYR A 315 20.99 4.44 30.79
CA TYR A 315 20.80 5.89 30.75
C TYR A 315 22.12 6.63 31.01
N ASN A 316 22.25 7.82 30.45
CA ASN A 316 23.43 8.67 30.56
C ASN A 316 24.72 8.06 29.96
N LYS A 317 24.59 7.03 29.11
CA LYS A 317 25.67 6.42 28.34
C LYS A 317 25.39 6.53 26.84
N GLY A 318 26.45 6.53 26.04
CA GLY A 318 26.34 6.52 24.58
C GLY A 318 25.58 5.30 24.05
N TYR A 319 25.11 5.41 22.81
CA TYR A 319 24.50 4.27 22.12
C TYR A 319 25.57 3.21 21.84
N LYS A 320 25.16 1.93 21.83
CA LYS A 320 26.01 0.83 21.41
C LYS A 320 25.49 0.21 20.13
N LEU A 321 26.34 0.10 19.12
CA LEU A 321 26.03 -0.63 17.90
C LEU A 321 26.00 -2.13 18.18
N CYS A 322 24.87 -2.76 17.89
CA CYS A 322 24.64 -4.19 18.04
C CYS A 322 24.19 -4.77 16.69
N ASP A 323 24.50 -6.03 16.40
CA ASP A 323 24.11 -6.75 15.17
C ASP A 323 23.07 -7.85 15.41
N ASP A 324 22.51 -7.90 16.62
CA ASP A 324 21.66 -8.98 17.10
C ASP A 324 20.24 -8.55 17.50
N ALA A 325 19.85 -7.29 17.22
CA ALA A 325 18.52 -6.79 17.52
C ALA A 325 17.47 -7.52 16.65
N PRO A 326 16.33 -7.96 17.21
CA PRO A 326 15.32 -8.68 16.43
C PRO A 326 14.62 -7.73 15.44
N VAL A 327 14.40 -8.18 14.20
CA VAL A 327 13.56 -7.42 13.26
C VAL A 327 12.10 -7.46 13.73
N PRO A 328 11.43 -6.31 13.92
CA PRO A 328 10.06 -6.28 14.41
C PRO A 328 9.08 -6.81 13.36
N ILE A 329 8.01 -7.47 13.81
CA ILE A 329 6.94 -7.97 12.96
C ILE A 329 5.80 -6.95 12.96
N PRO A 330 5.36 -6.43 11.81
CA PRO A 330 4.25 -5.48 11.76
C PRO A 330 2.93 -6.13 12.20
N LYS A 331 2.17 -5.42 13.02
CA LYS A 331 0.75 -5.73 13.29
C LYS A 331 -0.11 -5.51 12.03
N PRO A 332 -1.40 -5.94 12.05
CA PRO A 332 -2.31 -5.72 10.93
C PRO A 332 -2.37 -4.27 10.43
N ASP A 333 -2.34 -3.28 11.31
CA ASP A 333 -2.41 -1.84 10.99
C ASP A 333 -1.04 -1.16 10.87
N GLU A 334 0.05 -1.94 10.78
CA GLU A 334 1.40 -1.43 10.73
C GLU A 334 2.12 -1.81 9.44
N VAL A 335 3.11 -0.99 9.07
CA VAL A 335 4.09 -1.33 8.04
C VAL A 335 5.42 -1.67 8.67
N LEU A 336 6.22 -2.48 7.98
CA LEU A 336 7.65 -2.62 8.24
C LEU A 336 8.38 -1.70 7.27
N VAL A 337 9.13 -0.75 7.82
CA VAL A 337 9.98 0.18 7.07
C VAL A 337 11.42 -0.30 7.19
N ARG A 338 12.10 -0.45 6.05
CA ARG A 338 13.55 -0.53 6.01
C ARG A 338 14.08 0.89 6.05
N VAL A 339 14.74 1.22 7.16
CA VAL A 339 15.15 2.59 7.46
C VAL A 339 16.40 2.90 6.68
N ALA A 340 16.37 3.97 5.88
CA ALA A 340 17.56 4.46 5.17
C ALA A 340 18.33 5.44 6.06
N THR A 341 17.61 6.35 6.71
CA THR A 341 18.18 7.39 7.57
C THR A 341 17.31 7.67 8.78
N ALA A 342 17.94 8.13 9.85
CA ALA A 342 17.28 8.48 11.10
C ALA A 342 17.89 9.75 11.70
N GLY A 343 17.08 10.77 11.93
CA GLY A 343 17.54 12.02 12.55
C GLY A 343 17.79 11.89 14.05
N PHE A 344 18.68 12.74 14.58
CA PHE A 344 18.89 12.89 16.02
C PHE A 344 18.46 14.29 16.48
N CYS A 345 17.67 14.33 17.55
CA CYS A 345 17.05 15.54 18.05
C CYS A 345 17.13 15.62 19.57
N HIS A 346 16.80 16.80 20.12
CA HIS A 346 16.87 17.03 21.57
C HIS A 346 15.97 16.06 22.36
N SER A 347 14.85 15.62 21.79
CA SER A 347 13.99 14.62 22.46
C SER A 347 14.72 13.29 22.69
N ASP A 348 15.70 12.92 21.86
CA ASP A 348 16.52 11.72 22.07
C ASP A 348 17.45 11.89 23.28
N LEU A 349 17.86 13.13 23.62
CA LEU A 349 18.59 13.42 24.87
C LEU A 349 17.69 13.24 26.09
N MET A 350 16.40 13.55 25.99
CA MET A 350 15.44 13.32 27.08
C MET A 350 15.31 11.82 27.39
N VAL A 351 15.28 10.98 26.35
CA VAL A 351 15.29 9.51 26.48
C VAL A 351 16.59 9.04 27.11
N HIS A 352 17.72 9.53 26.61
CA HIS A 352 19.05 9.24 27.13
C HIS A 352 19.20 9.57 28.63
N HIS A 353 18.62 10.68 29.09
CA HIS A 353 18.61 11.06 30.51
C HIS A 353 17.56 10.32 31.36
N GLY A 354 16.76 9.43 30.76
CA GLY A 354 15.75 8.64 31.46
C GLY A 354 14.47 9.39 31.80
N LEU A 355 14.23 10.57 31.21
CA LEU A 355 13.04 11.37 31.50
C LEU A 355 11.73 10.71 31.03
N THR A 356 11.82 9.86 30.00
CA THR A 356 10.66 9.12 29.46
C THR A 356 10.51 7.71 30.05
N GLN A 357 11.48 7.26 30.86
CA GLN A 357 11.48 5.97 31.57
C GLN A 357 11.20 4.75 30.68
N VAL A 358 11.71 4.74 29.44
CA VAL A 358 11.58 3.60 28.52
C VAL A 358 12.38 2.38 28.99
N PRO A 359 11.87 1.15 28.83
CA PRO A 359 12.62 -0.05 29.21
C PRO A 359 13.87 -0.22 28.34
N LEU A 360 15.00 -0.54 28.97
CA LEU A 360 16.26 -0.83 28.29
C LEU A 360 16.38 -2.34 28.02
N PRO A 361 16.97 -2.76 26.88
CA PRO A 361 17.68 -1.93 25.92
C PRO A 361 16.75 -1.36 24.84
N PHE A 362 16.92 -0.07 24.52
CA PHE A 362 15.97 0.73 23.73
C PHE A 362 16.62 1.30 22.46
N ILE A 363 15.90 1.34 21.34
CA ILE A 363 16.36 1.95 20.08
C ILE A 363 15.82 3.39 20.00
N GLY A 364 16.72 4.36 19.87
CA GLY A 364 16.36 5.78 19.79
C GLY A 364 15.98 6.26 18.37
N SER A 365 15.81 7.58 18.23
CA SER A 365 15.35 8.31 17.04
C SER A 365 13.87 8.20 16.71
N HIS A 366 13.29 9.37 16.45
CA HIS A 366 11.89 9.57 16.06
C HIS A 366 11.77 10.32 14.73
N GLU A 367 12.86 10.33 13.95
CA GLU A 367 12.98 11.03 12.67
C GLU A 367 13.37 10.09 11.51
N PRO A 368 12.66 8.95 11.29
CA PRO A 368 12.98 8.00 10.22
C PRO A 368 12.58 8.50 8.82
N ALA A 369 13.41 8.12 7.85
CA ALA A 369 13.02 8.05 6.44
C ALA A 369 13.53 6.74 5.82
N GLY A 370 12.72 6.11 4.99
CA GLY A 370 13.06 4.81 4.42
C GLY A 370 12.02 4.28 3.43
N THR A 371 11.99 2.97 3.26
CA THR A 371 11.13 2.30 2.28
C THR A 371 10.25 1.25 2.95
N ILE A 372 8.97 1.18 2.61
CA ILE A 372 8.10 0.11 3.09
C ILE A 372 8.57 -1.23 2.48
N VAL A 373 8.83 -2.23 3.32
CA VAL A 373 9.25 -3.58 2.89
C VAL A 373 8.25 -4.67 3.24
N ASN A 374 7.31 -4.39 4.15
CA ASN A 374 6.19 -5.26 4.48
C ASN A 374 5.01 -4.42 5.01
N ARG A 375 3.78 -4.93 4.96
CA ARG A 375 2.59 -4.29 5.53
C ARG A 375 1.64 -5.31 6.12
N GLY A 376 0.99 -4.94 7.22
CA GLY A 376 -0.11 -5.68 7.79
C GLY A 376 -1.36 -5.64 6.91
N SER A 377 -2.33 -6.51 7.23
CA SER A 377 -3.55 -6.69 6.46
C SER A 377 -4.51 -5.50 6.48
N ASP A 378 -4.44 -4.68 7.52
CA ASP A 378 -5.39 -3.59 7.79
C ASP A 378 -4.80 -2.23 7.40
N VAL A 379 -3.54 -2.20 6.95
CA VAL A 379 -2.93 -1.02 6.34
C VAL A 379 -3.75 -0.62 5.11
N PRO A 380 -4.18 0.65 4.95
CA PRO A 380 -4.93 1.11 3.79
C PRO A 380 -4.14 0.98 2.47
N GLU A 381 -4.86 0.88 1.35
CA GLU A 381 -4.26 0.70 0.03
C GLU A 381 -3.33 1.83 -0.44
N GLY A 382 -3.40 3.01 0.15
CA GLY A 382 -2.49 4.11 -0.16
C GLY A 382 -1.02 3.88 0.21
N TRP A 383 -0.68 2.73 0.80
CA TRP A 383 0.68 2.37 1.25
C TRP A 383 1.13 1.02 0.67
N HIS A 384 2.21 1.00 -0.10
CA HIS A 384 2.70 -0.17 -0.82
C HIS A 384 4.14 -0.50 -0.43
N VAL A 385 4.49 -1.78 -0.55
CA VAL A 385 5.89 -2.19 -0.50
C VAL A 385 6.66 -1.52 -1.64
N GLY A 386 7.78 -0.88 -1.32
CA GLY A 386 8.57 -0.06 -2.23
C GLY A 386 8.31 1.44 -2.09
N ASP A 387 7.25 1.86 -1.40
CA ASP A 387 6.96 3.28 -1.20
C ASP A 387 8.02 3.93 -0.30
N ARG A 388 8.49 5.10 -0.73
CA ARG A 388 9.42 5.94 0.02
C ARG A 388 8.61 6.73 1.05
N VAL A 389 8.91 6.52 2.32
CA VAL A 389 8.13 7.08 3.42
C VAL A 389 9.02 7.75 4.47
N GLY A 390 8.52 8.86 5.00
CA GLY A 390 8.92 9.37 6.29
C GLY A 390 7.90 8.94 7.34
N VAL A 391 8.31 8.86 8.60
CA VAL A 391 7.40 8.50 9.69
C VAL A 391 7.45 9.54 10.79
N THR A 392 6.29 10.10 11.13
CA THR A 392 6.19 11.07 12.22
C THR A 392 6.24 10.39 13.58
N ASN A 393 6.59 11.17 14.60
CA ASN A 393 6.81 10.69 15.96
C ASN A 393 5.56 10.07 16.62
N PHE A 394 4.40 10.76 16.51
CA PHE A 394 3.19 10.43 17.26
C PHE A 394 2.38 9.30 16.62
N MET A 395 2.15 8.22 17.36
CA MET A 395 1.52 6.99 16.85
C MET A 395 0.51 6.38 17.82
N ASP A 396 -0.21 5.36 17.33
CA ASP A 396 -1.02 4.43 18.10
C ASP A 396 -2.05 5.11 19.06
N PRO A 397 -2.96 5.96 18.55
CA PRO A 397 -3.97 6.57 19.40
C PRO A 397 -4.92 5.49 19.98
N CYS A 398 -5.16 5.52 21.30
CA CYS A 398 -5.93 4.48 21.99
C CYS A 398 -7.46 4.54 21.83
N ASP A 399 -7.99 5.42 20.98
CA ASP A 399 -9.41 5.68 20.67
C ASP A 399 -10.39 6.09 21.80
N ASN A 400 -10.12 5.81 23.08
CA ASN A 400 -11.12 5.98 24.15
C ASN A 400 -10.75 6.99 25.26
N CYS A 401 -9.52 7.51 25.27
CA CYS A 401 -9.11 8.52 26.26
C CYS A 401 -9.79 9.88 26.02
N LYS A 402 -9.71 10.82 26.98
CA LYS A 402 -10.30 12.17 26.84
C LYS A 402 -9.74 12.90 25.63
N GLY A 403 -8.45 12.74 25.33
CA GLY A 403 -7.80 13.34 24.16
C GLY A 403 -8.34 12.80 22.84
N CYS A 404 -8.52 11.48 22.73
CA CYS A 404 -9.12 10.86 21.54
C CYS A 404 -10.58 11.28 21.36
N LYS A 405 -11.38 11.28 22.45
CA LYS A 405 -12.77 11.73 22.42
C LYS A 405 -12.89 13.19 21.98
N TRP A 406 -12.05 14.06 22.53
CA TRP A 406 -11.98 15.46 22.12
C TRP A 406 -11.62 15.58 20.64
N ALA A 407 -10.57 14.91 20.17
CA ALA A 407 -10.13 14.96 18.77
C ALA A 407 -11.25 14.49 17.82
N THR A 408 -11.90 13.37 18.11
CA THR A 408 -13.00 12.87 17.28
C THR A 408 -14.19 13.82 17.26
N GLN A 409 -14.55 14.44 18.39
CA GLN A 409 -15.69 15.35 18.47
C GLN A 409 -15.43 16.73 17.85
N THR A 410 -14.18 17.21 17.87
CA THR A 410 -13.83 18.59 17.45
C THR A 410 -13.16 18.66 16.09
N ILE A 411 -12.32 17.67 15.77
CA ILE A 411 -11.54 17.59 14.52
C ILE A 411 -12.18 16.58 13.56
N GLY A 412 -12.98 15.63 14.05
CA GLY A 412 -13.62 14.59 13.24
C GLY A 412 -12.73 13.37 12.96
N SER A 413 -11.55 13.28 13.59
CA SER A 413 -10.63 12.15 13.45
C SER A 413 -9.81 11.93 14.73
N LEU A 414 -9.11 10.79 14.82
CA LEU A 414 -8.15 10.56 15.90
C LEU A 414 -6.88 11.36 15.66
N ASP A 415 -6.31 11.90 16.74
CA ASP A 415 -5.05 12.62 16.71
C ASP A 415 -4.11 12.11 17.81
N PRO A 416 -3.04 11.37 17.46
CA PRO A 416 -2.14 10.77 18.44
C PRO A 416 -1.37 11.81 19.27
N ARG A 417 -1.27 13.06 18.81
CA ARG A 417 -0.59 14.14 19.55
C ARG A 417 -1.25 14.42 20.89
N PHE A 418 -2.57 14.31 20.94
CA PHE A 418 -3.38 14.63 22.12
C PHE A 418 -3.88 13.40 22.87
N CYS A 419 -3.57 12.19 22.38
CA CYS A 419 -3.93 10.96 23.07
C CYS A 419 -3.14 10.84 24.40
N ASP A 420 -3.84 10.52 25.50
CA ASP A 420 -3.22 10.31 26.81
C ASP A 420 -2.38 9.02 26.86
N ASN A 421 -2.73 8.05 26.02
CA ASN A 421 -2.06 6.76 25.92
C ASN A 421 -1.19 6.64 24.67
N ARG A 422 -0.84 7.78 24.05
CA ARG A 422 -0.05 7.83 22.82
C ARG A 422 1.27 7.07 22.92
N THR A 423 1.71 6.61 21.76
CA THR A 423 3.07 6.13 21.54
C THR A 423 3.86 7.22 20.82
N MET A 424 5.16 7.31 21.13
CA MET A 424 6.09 8.20 20.44
C MET A 424 7.28 7.34 20.02
N CYS A 425 7.46 7.10 18.72
CA CYS A 425 8.54 6.21 18.24
C CYS A 425 9.90 6.73 18.72
N GLY A 426 10.77 5.84 19.21
CA GLY A 426 12.08 6.23 19.74
C GLY A 426 12.06 7.14 20.97
N ILE A 427 10.91 7.42 21.58
CA ILE A 427 10.78 8.32 22.74
C ILE A 427 9.99 7.69 23.89
N LEU A 428 8.82 7.11 23.59
CA LEU A 428 7.88 6.62 24.59
C LEU A 428 7.17 5.36 24.08
N ARG A 429 7.32 4.24 24.81
CA ARG A 429 6.61 2.97 24.62
C ARG A 429 6.92 2.18 23.33
N ARG A 430 7.75 2.69 22.42
CA ARG A 430 8.09 2.02 21.15
C ARG A 430 9.50 2.36 20.71
N ASP A 431 10.23 1.34 20.25
CA ASP A 431 11.54 1.50 19.63
C ASP A 431 11.49 2.43 18.41
N GLY A 432 12.62 3.10 18.17
CA GLY A 432 12.79 4.12 17.16
C GLY A 432 13.48 3.64 15.89
N ALA A 433 14.15 4.58 15.24
CA ALA A 433 14.66 4.46 13.88
C ALA A 433 16.18 4.23 13.77
N PHE A 434 16.94 4.21 14.87
CA PHE A 434 18.35 3.84 14.82
C PHE A 434 18.57 2.33 14.63
N ALA A 435 17.89 1.73 13.67
CA ALA A 435 17.96 0.32 13.33
C ALA A 435 17.58 0.09 11.86
N GLU A 436 18.07 -0.99 11.25
CA GLU A 436 17.83 -1.27 9.81
C GLU A 436 16.33 -1.43 9.47
N TYR A 437 15.52 -1.86 10.43
CA TYR A 437 14.08 -2.03 10.26
C TYR A 437 13.31 -1.49 11.47
N MET A 438 12.16 -0.87 11.21
CA MET A 438 11.21 -0.46 12.24
C MET A 438 9.78 -0.74 11.80
N THR A 439 8.88 -0.97 12.76
CA THR A 439 7.44 -0.95 12.46
C THR A 439 6.84 0.42 12.73
N SER A 440 5.86 0.81 11.93
CA SER A 440 5.09 2.02 12.14
C SER A 440 3.60 1.79 11.92
N TRP A 441 2.76 2.40 12.74
CA TRP A 441 1.35 2.59 12.42
C TRP A 441 1.21 3.32 11.09
N HIS A 442 0.34 2.84 10.21
CA HIS A 442 0.18 3.41 8.86
C HIS A 442 -0.27 4.88 8.90
N GLY A 443 -0.95 5.31 9.96
CA GLY A 443 -1.45 6.67 10.10
C GLY A 443 -0.36 7.72 10.33
N ALA A 444 0.83 7.32 10.78
CA ALA A 444 1.98 8.20 10.99
C ALA A 444 2.88 8.35 9.76
N LEU A 445 2.55 7.67 8.66
CA LEU A 445 3.34 7.70 7.43
C LEU A 445 3.06 8.95 6.58
N VAL A 446 4.10 9.43 5.90
CA VAL A 446 4.01 10.42 4.84
C VAL A 446 4.81 9.97 3.61
N HIS A 447 4.22 10.10 2.44
CA HIS A 447 4.91 9.82 1.17
C HIS A 447 6.03 10.83 0.92
N LEU A 448 7.20 10.32 0.53
CA LEU A 448 8.33 11.14 0.14
C LEU A 448 8.39 11.23 -1.38
N PRO A 449 8.52 12.44 -1.96
CA PRO A 449 8.67 12.60 -3.39
C PRO A 449 10.05 12.09 -3.85
N ASP A 450 10.12 11.62 -5.11
CA ASP A 450 11.36 11.06 -5.66
C ASP A 450 12.53 12.05 -5.65
N SER A 451 12.24 13.33 -5.78
CA SER A 451 13.22 14.42 -5.77
C SER A 451 13.85 14.71 -4.40
N MET A 452 13.28 14.19 -3.31
CA MET A 452 13.79 14.41 -1.96
C MET A 452 14.65 13.23 -1.51
N SER A 453 15.83 13.50 -0.96
CA SER A 453 16.69 12.46 -0.39
C SER A 453 16.20 12.04 1.01
N PHE A 454 16.49 10.82 1.45
CA PHE A 454 16.07 10.35 2.78
C PHE A 454 16.72 11.16 3.90
N GLU A 455 17.97 11.60 3.71
CA GLU A 455 18.71 12.44 4.64
C GLU A 455 18.02 13.79 4.87
N GLN A 456 17.49 14.40 3.80
CA GLN A 456 16.75 15.66 3.89
C GLN A 456 15.33 15.46 4.44
N ALA A 457 14.72 14.29 4.20
CA ALA A 457 13.39 13.96 4.72
C ALA A 457 13.37 13.73 6.23
N ALA A 458 14.40 13.08 6.79
CA ALA A 458 14.45 12.71 8.21
C ALA A 458 14.17 13.89 9.17
N PRO A 459 14.87 15.05 9.09
CA PRO A 459 14.58 16.19 9.96
C PRO A 459 13.17 16.78 9.80
N LEU A 460 12.52 16.56 8.66
CA LEU A 460 11.17 17.07 8.43
C LEU A 460 10.12 16.33 9.27
N MET A 461 10.40 15.07 9.65
CA MET A 461 9.49 14.21 10.41
C MET A 461 9.31 14.62 11.88
N CYS A 462 10.09 15.59 12.34
CA CYS A 462 9.90 16.22 13.65
C CYS A 462 10.09 17.73 13.57
N ALA A 463 11.30 18.20 13.25
CA ALA A 463 11.63 19.60 13.26
C ALA A 463 10.84 20.40 12.23
N GLY A 464 10.78 19.88 11.00
CA GLY A 464 10.01 20.48 9.92
C GLY A 464 8.53 20.57 10.29
N ALA A 465 7.93 19.44 10.67
CA ALA A 465 6.53 19.37 11.06
C ALA A 465 6.18 20.31 12.23
N THR A 466 7.05 20.38 13.24
CA THR A 466 6.86 21.25 14.41
C THR A 466 6.90 22.73 14.03
N VAL A 467 7.93 23.15 13.29
CA VAL A 467 8.06 24.57 12.94
C VAL A 467 7.06 24.98 11.85
N TRP A 468 6.66 24.07 10.96
CA TRP A 468 5.55 24.29 10.03
C TRP A 468 4.26 24.62 10.76
N HIS A 469 3.90 23.83 11.79
CA HIS A 469 2.75 24.13 12.64
C HIS A 469 2.91 25.48 13.34
N ALA A 470 4.11 25.76 13.87
CA ALA A 470 4.38 27.01 14.58
C ALA A 470 4.15 28.23 13.67
N ILE A 471 4.58 28.15 12.41
CA ILE A 471 4.32 29.19 11.42
C ILE A 471 2.82 29.31 11.10
N ASN A 472 2.09 28.20 10.96
CA ASN A 472 0.63 28.24 10.79
C ASN A 472 -0.09 28.90 11.97
N GLN A 473 0.44 28.72 13.19
CA GLN A 473 -0.15 29.29 14.41
C GLN A 473 0.21 30.75 14.65
N ALA A 474 1.21 31.30 13.94
CA ALA A 474 1.70 32.65 14.14
C ALA A 474 0.76 33.76 13.65
N ASP A 475 -0.30 33.43 12.89
CA ASP A 475 -1.29 34.40 12.37
C ASP A 475 -0.65 35.56 11.57
N VAL A 476 0.31 35.23 10.71
CA VAL A 476 1.07 36.21 9.91
C VAL A 476 0.58 36.19 8.45
N GLN A 477 0.43 37.36 7.85
CA GLN A 477 0.11 37.53 6.43
C GLN A 477 1.35 37.93 5.63
N ALA A 478 1.32 37.72 4.31
CA ALA A 478 2.40 38.15 3.42
C ALA A 478 2.71 39.64 3.62
N GLY A 479 4.00 39.98 3.71
CA GLY A 479 4.48 41.34 4.01
C GLY A 479 4.50 41.71 5.50
N GLN A 480 3.89 40.94 6.40
CA GLN A 480 4.00 41.16 7.84
C GLN A 480 5.28 40.56 8.42
N THR A 481 5.64 41.02 9.62
CA THR A 481 6.91 40.71 10.27
C THR A 481 6.80 39.52 11.23
N VAL A 482 7.76 38.61 11.15
CA VAL A 482 7.91 37.49 12.08
C VAL A 482 9.36 37.35 12.53
N ALA A 483 9.58 37.17 13.82
CA ALA A 483 10.88 36.75 14.33
C ALA A 483 10.93 35.23 14.51
N ILE A 484 12.04 34.62 14.11
CA ILE A 484 12.39 33.24 14.45
C ILE A 484 13.53 33.30 15.44
N VAL A 485 13.29 32.86 16.68
CA VAL A 485 14.24 32.95 17.80
C VAL A 485 14.81 31.57 18.10
N GLY A 486 16.13 31.41 18.02
CA GLY A 486 16.83 30.12 18.10
C GLY A 486 16.95 29.45 16.73
N ILE A 487 18.02 29.77 16.00
CA ILE A 487 18.36 29.26 14.67
C ILE A 487 19.23 27.99 14.75
N GLY A 488 18.78 27.07 15.61
CA GLY A 488 19.22 25.69 15.56
C GLY A 488 18.51 24.93 14.44
N GLY A 489 18.36 23.62 14.63
CA GLY A 489 17.75 22.78 13.62
C GLY A 489 16.25 23.05 13.36
N LEU A 490 15.49 23.67 14.29
CA LEU A 490 14.10 24.07 14.06
C LEU A 490 14.04 25.44 13.38
N GLY A 491 14.73 26.42 13.95
CA GLY A 491 14.68 27.80 13.48
C GLY A 491 15.19 27.97 12.05
N VAL A 492 16.20 27.20 11.62
CA VAL A 492 16.69 27.27 10.22
C VAL A 492 15.63 26.85 9.19
N LEU A 493 14.75 25.90 9.53
CA LEU A 493 13.60 25.54 8.71
C LEU A 493 12.49 26.59 8.84
N GLY A 494 12.27 27.12 10.05
CA GLY A 494 11.31 28.20 10.30
C GLY A 494 11.57 29.46 9.47
N ILE A 495 12.84 29.88 9.34
CA ILE A 495 13.24 30.98 8.45
C ILE A 495 12.77 30.70 7.02
N GLN A 496 13.08 29.51 6.50
CA GLN A 496 12.78 29.13 5.13
C GLN A 496 11.27 29.08 4.87
N PHE A 497 10.50 28.47 5.78
CA PHE A 497 9.04 28.42 5.67
C PHE A 497 8.39 29.79 5.74
N ALA A 498 8.88 30.67 6.62
CA ALA A 498 8.36 32.02 6.76
C ALA A 498 8.67 32.87 5.52
N LYS A 499 9.90 32.82 5.01
CA LYS A 499 10.28 33.53 3.77
C LYS A 499 9.52 33.03 2.55
N ALA A 500 9.34 31.72 2.41
CA ALA A 500 8.58 31.13 1.31
C ALA A 500 7.08 31.54 1.34
N ARG A 501 6.52 31.85 2.51
CA ARG A 501 5.16 32.44 2.64
C ARG A 501 5.09 33.93 2.33
N GLY A 502 6.21 34.56 1.99
CA GLY A 502 6.29 35.99 1.69
C GLY A 502 6.32 36.88 2.95
N TYR A 503 6.69 36.34 4.11
CA TYR A 503 6.84 37.13 5.33
C TYR A 503 8.16 37.93 5.32
N ARG A 504 8.18 38.99 6.12
CA ARG A 504 9.38 39.73 6.50
C ARG A 504 9.96 39.06 7.75
N VAL A 505 11.15 38.48 7.67
CA VAL A 505 11.69 37.57 8.68
C VAL A 505 12.93 38.14 9.35
N ALA A 506 12.91 38.22 10.67
CA ALA A 506 14.09 38.44 11.49
C ALA A 506 14.54 37.10 12.11
N ALA A 507 15.77 36.69 11.83
CA ALA A 507 16.40 35.52 12.43
C ALA A 507 17.25 35.94 13.64
N ILE A 508 17.01 35.34 14.80
CA ILE A 508 17.63 35.76 16.07
C ILE A 508 18.24 34.56 16.76
N ASP A 509 19.53 34.65 17.11
CA ASP A 509 20.25 33.62 17.87
C ASP A 509 21.29 34.26 18.79
N ASN A 510 21.70 33.60 19.87
CA ASN A 510 22.81 34.06 20.71
C ASN A 510 24.16 33.47 20.26
N HIS A 511 24.15 32.33 19.56
CA HIS A 511 25.34 31.63 19.13
C HIS A 511 25.70 31.95 17.67
N GLU A 512 26.98 32.19 17.41
CA GLU A 512 27.52 32.43 16.07
C GLU A 512 27.21 31.30 15.08
N THR A 513 27.12 30.06 15.58
CA THR A 513 26.75 28.89 14.76
C THR A 513 25.32 29.01 14.23
N GLY A 514 24.37 29.47 15.04
CA GLY A 514 22.98 29.69 14.63
C GLY A 514 22.86 30.85 13.65
N LEU A 515 23.55 31.97 13.93
CA LEU A 515 23.61 33.12 13.01
C LEU A 515 24.20 32.72 11.65
N ARG A 516 25.26 31.90 11.64
CA ARG A 516 25.84 31.36 10.42
C ARG A 516 24.85 30.48 9.66
N LEU A 517 24.12 29.59 10.33
CA LEU A 517 23.09 28.76 9.69
C LEU A 517 22.02 29.62 8.99
N ALA A 518 21.63 30.75 9.57
CA ALA A 518 20.71 31.70 8.94
C ALA A 518 21.23 32.25 7.60
N THR A 519 22.55 32.33 7.41
CA THR A 519 23.17 32.80 6.16
C THR A 519 23.30 31.73 5.08
N GLU A 520 23.25 30.45 5.46
CA GLU A 520 23.50 29.29 4.59
C GLU A 520 22.23 28.72 3.93
N VAL A 521 21.05 29.27 4.27
CA VAL A 521 19.78 28.93 3.59
C VAL A 521 19.81 29.36 2.10
N PRO A 522 18.97 28.76 1.23
CA PRO A 522 18.87 29.16 -0.17
C PRO A 522 18.67 30.67 -0.33
N SER A 523 19.28 31.28 -1.35
CA SER A 523 19.34 32.75 -1.49
C SER A 523 17.98 33.42 -1.53
N HIS A 524 16.97 32.80 -2.14
CA HIS A 524 15.59 33.28 -2.20
C HIS A 524 14.81 33.09 -0.89
N LEU A 525 15.36 32.36 0.08
CA LEU A 525 14.76 32.06 1.39
C LEU A 525 15.53 32.67 2.56
N LYS A 526 16.45 33.60 2.29
CA LYS A 526 17.21 34.28 3.34
C LYS A 526 16.32 35.20 4.18
N PRO A 527 16.54 35.27 5.51
CA PRO A 527 15.84 36.23 6.35
C PRO A 527 16.25 37.65 5.97
N ASP A 528 15.39 38.62 6.25
CA ASP A 528 15.64 40.03 5.97
C ASP A 528 16.62 40.62 6.99
N LEU A 529 16.59 40.12 8.23
CA LEU A 529 17.54 40.45 9.28
C LEU A 529 18.11 39.21 9.95
N ILE A 530 19.38 39.29 10.34
CA ILE A 530 20.07 38.31 11.18
C ILE A 530 20.64 39.09 12.36
N LEU A 531 20.17 38.78 13.57
CA LEU A 531 20.43 39.56 14.78
C LEU A 531 20.96 38.67 15.89
N LYS A 532 21.97 39.16 16.62
CA LYS A 532 22.46 38.49 17.81
C LYS A 532 21.61 38.89 19.01
N TYR A 533 21.11 37.92 19.77
CA TYR A 533 20.17 38.14 20.87
C TYR A 533 20.64 39.19 21.89
N ASP A 534 21.91 39.13 22.29
CA ASP A 534 22.53 39.98 23.32
C ASP A 534 23.20 41.25 22.76
N ASP A 535 23.13 41.51 21.45
CA ASP A 535 23.60 42.76 20.85
C ASP A 535 22.69 43.92 21.32
N PRO A 536 23.25 44.97 21.98
CA PRO A 536 22.47 46.14 22.41
C PRO A 536 21.65 46.81 21.30
N GLU A 537 22.08 46.64 20.05
CA GLU A 537 21.42 47.20 18.87
C GLU A 537 20.23 46.39 18.36
N THR A 538 20.04 45.16 18.84
CA THR A 538 19.00 44.25 18.33
C THR A 538 17.60 44.83 18.48
N ILE A 539 17.29 45.42 19.64
CA ILE A 539 15.97 46.03 19.89
C ILE A 539 15.73 47.20 18.92
N ARG A 540 16.72 48.07 18.72
CA ARG A 540 16.64 49.19 17.78
C ARG A 540 16.42 48.68 16.35
N LYS A 541 17.21 47.70 15.90
CA LYS A 541 17.09 47.11 14.56
C LYS A 541 15.72 46.45 14.33
N ILE A 542 15.14 45.81 15.34
CA ILE A 542 13.77 45.27 15.27
C ILE A 542 12.75 46.40 15.18
N SER A 543 12.91 47.47 15.96
CA SER A 543 12.06 48.65 15.90
C SER A 543 12.07 49.27 14.49
N ASP A 544 13.26 49.54 13.94
CA ASP A 544 13.42 50.08 12.59
C ASP A 544 12.81 49.15 11.52
N PHE A 545 13.01 47.84 11.67
CA PHE A 545 12.45 46.83 10.76
C PHE A 545 10.93 46.74 10.82
N THR A 546 10.32 47.11 11.93
CA THR A 546 8.88 47.01 12.16
C THR A 546 8.19 48.37 12.08
N ASP A 547 8.88 49.40 11.57
CA ASP A 547 8.36 50.76 11.48
C ASP A 547 7.89 51.29 12.85
N GLU A 548 8.62 50.91 13.91
CA GLU A 548 8.35 51.22 15.34
C GLU A 548 7.04 50.63 15.90
N ILE A 549 6.35 49.77 15.14
CA ILE A 549 5.08 49.14 15.55
C ILE A 549 5.33 47.90 16.42
N GLY A 550 6.43 47.18 16.16
CA GLY A 550 6.73 45.88 16.74
C GLY A 550 6.38 44.71 15.81
N LEU A 551 6.86 43.52 16.16
CA LEU A 551 6.69 42.30 15.36
C LEU A 551 5.23 41.82 15.40
N LYS A 552 4.67 41.39 14.27
CA LYS A 552 3.34 40.74 14.28
C LYS A 552 3.39 39.39 15.02
N ALA A 553 4.46 38.64 14.87
CA ALA A 553 4.66 37.39 15.60
C ALA A 553 6.12 37.06 15.93
N ALA A 554 6.31 36.17 16.89
CA ALA A 554 7.60 35.58 17.22
C ALA A 554 7.43 34.07 17.45
N VAL A 555 8.29 33.27 16.81
CA VAL A 555 8.32 31.80 16.93
C VAL A 555 9.58 31.42 17.69
N ILE A 556 9.40 30.82 18.87
CA ILE A 556 10.48 30.49 19.81
C ILE A 556 10.87 29.03 19.64
N CYS A 557 12.07 28.81 19.12
CA CYS A 557 12.65 27.52 18.75
C CYS A 557 13.79 27.05 19.69
N ASN A 558 14.02 27.74 20.81
CA ASN A 558 14.99 27.38 21.84
C ASN A 558 14.30 27.12 23.19
N SER A 559 15.07 26.66 24.17
CA SER A 559 14.65 26.38 25.55
C SER A 559 15.20 27.42 26.54
N ASP A 560 15.53 28.62 26.07
CA ASP A 560 16.03 29.67 26.94
C ASP A 560 14.88 30.25 27.78
N ASP A 561 15.09 30.37 29.09
CA ASP A 561 14.05 30.78 30.04
C ASP A 561 13.57 32.21 29.80
N ASP A 562 14.47 33.11 29.36
CA ASP A 562 14.21 34.54 29.23
C ASP A 562 13.76 34.92 27.80
N ALA A 563 14.11 34.11 26.80
CA ALA A 563 13.81 34.39 25.39
C ALA A 563 12.32 34.58 25.11
N ASN A 564 11.43 33.90 25.83
CA ASN A 564 9.98 34.01 25.64
C ASN A 564 9.46 35.39 26.07
N ASP A 565 9.80 35.84 27.29
CA ASP A 565 9.38 37.16 27.78
C ASP A 565 10.04 38.27 26.96
N TRP A 566 11.33 38.12 26.67
CA TRP A 566 12.05 39.07 25.83
C TRP A 566 11.39 39.22 24.45
N ALA A 567 11.04 38.12 23.78
CA ALA A 567 10.39 38.16 22.48
C ALA A 567 8.99 38.78 22.57
N ALA A 568 8.24 38.50 23.64
CA ALA A 568 6.91 39.08 23.87
C ALA A 568 6.94 40.61 23.99
N HIS A 569 8.02 41.19 24.52
CA HIS A 569 8.19 42.65 24.57
C HIS A 569 8.36 43.29 23.18
N GLN A 570 8.87 42.53 22.21
CA GLN A 570 9.15 43.05 20.86
C GLN A 570 7.98 42.87 19.88
N LEU A 571 6.89 42.25 20.32
CA LEU A 571 5.66 42.14 19.56
C LEU A 571 4.93 43.47 19.51
N GLN A 572 4.07 43.69 18.51
CA GLN A 572 3.07 44.76 18.53
C GLN A 572 1.90 44.41 19.49
N PRO A 573 1.02 45.36 19.87
CA PRO A 573 -0.22 45.03 20.56
C PRO A 573 -1.02 43.95 19.81
N ARG A 574 -1.51 42.94 20.54
CA ARG A 574 -2.19 41.75 19.99
C ARG A 574 -1.33 40.89 19.06
N GLY A 575 -0.01 41.01 19.16
CA GLY A 575 0.94 40.12 18.50
C GLY A 575 0.90 38.71 19.07
N VAL A 576 1.44 37.76 18.30
CA VAL A 576 1.39 36.33 18.64
C VAL A 576 2.79 35.79 18.96
N LEU A 577 2.95 35.24 20.16
CA LEU A 577 4.12 34.42 20.51
C LEU A 577 3.77 32.94 20.36
N VAL A 578 4.57 32.21 19.61
CA VAL A 578 4.42 30.76 19.42
C VAL A 578 5.61 30.05 20.07
N ALA A 579 5.35 29.32 21.16
CA ALA A 579 6.36 28.62 21.94
C ALA A 579 6.44 27.15 21.53
N ALA A 580 7.61 26.71 21.03
CA ALA A 580 7.88 25.32 20.65
C ALA A 580 8.89 24.61 21.57
N GLY A 581 9.68 25.36 22.35
CA GLY A 581 10.71 24.82 23.24
C GLY A 581 10.24 24.56 24.67
N PHE A 582 11.05 23.82 25.42
CA PHE A 582 10.82 23.44 26.81
C PHE A 582 11.85 24.11 27.72
N PRO A 583 11.61 25.33 28.22
CA PRO A 583 12.51 26.00 29.16
C PRO A 583 12.55 25.25 30.50
N ASP A 584 13.74 25.14 31.10
CA ASP A 584 13.98 24.38 32.34
C ASP A 584 13.20 24.98 33.53
N ASN A 585 13.07 26.31 33.57
CA ASN A 585 12.37 27.02 34.64
C ASN A 585 10.93 27.43 34.26
N GLY A 586 10.39 26.87 33.17
CA GLY A 586 9.04 27.13 32.68
C GLY A 586 8.89 28.47 31.95
N LEU A 587 7.72 28.68 31.34
CA LEU A 587 7.40 29.91 30.61
C LEU A 587 7.12 31.06 31.58
N ARG A 588 7.80 32.19 31.36
CA ARG A 588 7.66 33.43 32.16
C ARG A 588 7.27 34.59 31.27
N PHE A 589 6.41 35.47 31.78
CA PHE A 589 5.95 36.66 31.08
C PHE A 589 5.73 37.81 32.07
N ASP A 590 6.14 39.03 31.71
CA ASP A 590 5.72 40.24 32.42
C ASP A 590 4.19 40.39 32.30
N PRO A 591 3.45 40.38 33.43
CA PRO A 591 2.00 40.52 33.40
C PRO A 591 1.55 41.88 32.83
N MET A 592 2.33 42.94 32.97
CA MET A 592 1.97 44.25 32.41
C MET A 592 2.07 44.24 30.90
N ASN A 593 3.17 43.73 30.35
CA ASN A 593 3.31 43.53 28.91
C ASN A 593 2.22 42.61 28.33
N LEU A 594 1.98 41.45 28.96
CA LEU A 594 1.03 40.46 28.48
C LEU A 594 -0.41 40.99 28.47
N VAL A 595 -0.88 41.55 29.59
CA VAL A 595 -2.28 41.95 29.78
C VAL A 595 -2.60 43.27 29.09
N LEU A 596 -1.76 44.30 29.26
CA LEU A 596 -2.08 45.64 28.74
C LEU A 596 -1.96 45.73 27.22
N ARG A 597 -1.18 44.83 26.59
CA ARG A 597 -1.00 44.77 25.13
C ARG A 597 -1.73 43.60 24.50
N GLU A 598 -2.49 42.83 25.28
CA GLU A 598 -3.27 41.68 24.83
C GLU A 598 -2.44 40.68 24.01
N ILE A 599 -1.20 40.40 24.44
CA ILE A 599 -0.32 39.49 23.72
C ILE A 599 -0.90 38.07 23.76
N VAL A 600 -0.92 37.41 22.61
CA VAL A 600 -1.44 36.04 22.47
C VAL A 600 -0.28 35.06 22.52
N VAL A 601 -0.28 34.18 23.53
CA VAL A 601 0.72 33.11 23.65
C VAL A 601 0.09 31.79 23.23
N LYS A 602 0.72 31.09 22.30
CA LYS A 602 0.33 29.75 21.84
C LYS A 602 1.45 28.75 22.11
N GLY A 603 1.17 27.75 22.94
CA GLY A 603 2.00 26.56 23.01
C GLY A 603 1.67 25.65 21.84
N ILE A 604 2.69 25.09 21.19
CA ILE A 604 2.51 24.17 20.08
C ILE A 604 3.27 22.87 20.32
N VAL A 605 2.79 21.83 19.66
CA VAL A 605 3.53 20.61 19.39
C VAL A 605 3.33 20.31 17.90
N HIS A 606 4.24 19.53 17.31
CA HIS A 606 4.17 18.88 15.99
C HIS A 606 2.84 19.02 15.20
N CYS A 607 2.89 19.29 13.89
CA CYS A 607 1.68 19.44 13.08
C CYS A 607 0.84 18.14 12.95
N SER A 608 -0.41 18.28 12.46
CA SER A 608 -1.26 17.13 12.14
C SER A 608 -0.69 16.33 10.95
N MET A 609 -1.20 15.12 10.70
CA MET A 609 -0.79 14.35 9.52
C MET A 609 -1.23 14.99 8.21
N GLU A 610 -2.32 15.76 8.21
CA GLU A 610 -2.75 16.56 7.06
C GLU A 610 -1.75 17.70 6.81
N GLU A 611 -1.44 18.49 7.84
CA GLU A 611 -0.44 19.56 7.75
C GLU A 611 0.96 19.02 7.39
N THR A 612 1.31 17.80 7.83
CA THR A 612 2.58 17.15 7.46
C THR A 612 2.64 16.91 5.96
N ARG A 613 1.54 16.44 5.34
CA ARG A 613 1.47 16.22 3.88
C ARG A 613 1.54 17.53 3.11
N GLU A 614 0.85 18.57 3.59
CA GLU A 614 0.93 19.91 3.02
C GLU A 614 2.36 20.46 3.09
N MET A 615 3.02 20.32 4.25
CA MET A 615 4.40 20.71 4.45
C MET A 615 5.31 20.00 3.45
N MET A 616 5.17 18.68 3.26
CA MET A 616 6.02 17.93 2.33
C MET A 616 5.91 18.44 0.90
N LYS A 617 4.70 18.76 0.44
CA LYS A 617 4.50 19.41 -0.85
C LYS A 617 5.18 20.78 -0.90
N PHE A 618 4.97 21.60 0.13
CA PHE A 618 5.51 22.96 0.20
C PHE A 618 7.05 23.00 0.20
N VAL A 619 7.69 22.09 0.95
CA VAL A 619 9.15 21.92 0.98
C VAL A 619 9.68 21.67 -0.42
N THR A 620 9.02 20.76 -1.16
CA THR A 620 9.42 20.37 -2.51
C THR A 620 9.28 21.52 -3.50
N ASP A 621 8.15 22.24 -3.44
CA ASP A 621 7.86 23.35 -4.35
C ASP A 621 8.84 24.53 -4.18
N HIS A 622 9.36 24.75 -2.96
CA HIS A 622 10.21 25.91 -2.64
C HIS A 622 11.70 25.58 -2.44
N GLY A 623 12.07 24.30 -2.50
CA GLY A 623 13.46 23.86 -2.31
C GLY A 623 13.98 24.07 -0.90
N ILE A 624 13.12 23.90 0.11
CA ILE A 624 13.49 24.03 1.53
C ILE A 624 14.39 22.86 1.93
N ARG A 625 15.46 23.14 2.67
CA ARG A 625 16.46 22.12 3.03
C ARG A 625 17.10 22.37 4.39
N SER A 626 17.55 21.29 5.01
CA SER A 626 18.35 21.32 6.24
C SER A 626 19.85 21.28 5.92
N ARG A 627 20.65 21.99 6.72
CA ARG A 627 22.09 21.72 6.82
C ARG A 627 22.27 20.45 7.63
N LEU A 628 22.90 19.42 7.06
CA LEU A 628 23.04 18.11 7.70
C LEU A 628 24.47 17.85 8.17
N SER A 629 24.59 17.13 9.28
CA SER A 629 25.79 16.39 9.68
C SER A 629 25.47 14.90 9.55
N LEU A 630 26.01 14.23 8.54
CA LEU A 630 25.78 12.81 8.30
C LEU A 630 26.77 11.98 9.11
N LEU A 631 26.28 10.92 9.74
CA LEU A 631 27.06 9.97 10.54
C LEU A 631 26.76 8.55 10.07
N THR A 632 27.74 7.65 10.02
CA THR A 632 27.43 6.21 9.94
C THR A 632 26.88 5.71 11.28
N MET A 633 26.37 4.47 11.33
CA MET A 633 25.95 3.87 12.60
C MET A 633 27.12 3.79 13.60
N GLU A 634 28.32 3.45 13.15
CA GLU A 634 29.52 3.39 14.00
C GLU A 634 29.90 4.78 14.54
N GLU A 635 29.87 5.81 13.71
CA GLU A 635 30.13 7.20 14.12
C GLU A 635 29.03 7.79 15.02
N ALA A 636 27.89 7.11 15.13
CA ALA A 636 26.76 7.55 15.92
C ALA A 636 26.74 6.94 17.34
N GLU A 637 27.65 6.02 17.68
CA GLU A 637 27.80 5.52 19.07
C GLU A 637 28.11 6.67 20.05
N ASP A 638 28.89 7.66 19.61
CA ASP A 638 29.25 8.87 20.37
C ASP A 638 28.44 10.12 19.95
N ILE A 639 27.30 9.97 19.26
CA ILE A 639 26.46 11.09 18.80
C ILE A 639 26.03 12.04 19.94
N ILE A 640 25.82 11.51 21.14
CA ILE A 640 25.49 12.27 22.35
C ILE A 640 26.65 13.20 22.71
N ALA A 641 27.86 12.65 22.81
CA ALA A 641 29.07 13.40 23.16
C ALA A 641 29.39 14.45 22.08
N LYS A 642 29.25 14.09 20.80
CA LYS A 642 29.43 15.03 19.68
C LYS A 642 28.43 16.19 19.71
N THR A 643 27.17 15.91 20.07
CA THR A 643 26.12 16.93 20.20
C THR A 643 26.40 17.86 21.38
N GLN A 644 26.73 17.31 22.55
CA GLN A 644 27.06 18.10 23.75
C GLN A 644 28.33 18.95 23.57
N ALA A 645 29.30 18.45 22.81
CA ALA A 645 30.51 19.19 22.45
C ALA A 645 30.31 20.20 21.30
N HIS A 646 29.07 20.34 20.78
CA HIS A 646 28.73 21.22 19.66
C HIS A 646 29.59 21.01 18.39
N THR A 647 30.04 19.78 18.17
CA THR A 647 30.89 19.44 17.01
C THR A 647 30.09 19.16 15.73
N LEU A 648 28.78 18.92 15.87
CA LEU A 648 27.86 18.67 14.77
C LEU A 648 27.20 19.99 14.37
N ILE A 649 27.23 20.30 13.08
CA ILE A 649 26.64 21.54 12.53
C ILE A 649 25.29 21.21 11.88
N GLY A 650 24.26 21.94 12.26
CA GLY A 650 22.91 21.75 11.72
C GLY A 650 22.22 20.53 12.32
N ARG A 651 21.66 19.67 11.47
CA ARG A 651 20.89 18.48 11.85
C ARG A 651 21.73 17.21 11.76
N PRO A 652 22.02 16.52 12.86
CA PRO A 652 22.64 15.21 12.80
C PRO A 652 21.66 14.18 12.23
N VAL A 653 22.10 13.40 11.26
CA VAL A 653 21.34 12.31 10.64
C VAL A 653 22.25 11.10 10.54
N VAL A 654 21.77 9.97 11.06
CA VAL A 654 22.47 8.70 11.00
C VAL A 654 22.05 7.97 9.73
N MET A 655 23.03 7.59 8.92
CA MET A 655 22.88 6.72 7.76
C MET A 655 22.78 5.28 8.25
N ILE A 656 21.63 4.67 8.03
CA ILE A 656 21.33 3.29 8.45
C ILE A 656 21.60 2.32 7.30
N GLU A 657 21.20 2.68 6.09
CA GLU A 657 21.63 2.01 4.86
C GLU A 657 22.92 2.66 4.34
N GLY A 658 23.90 1.82 4.01
CA GLY A 658 25.17 2.22 3.39
C GLY A 658 25.17 2.08 1.88
#